data_AF-A0A084B9E8-F1
#
_entry.id   AF-A0A084B9E8-F1
#
_cell.length_a   1.000
_cell.length_b   1.000
_cell.length_c   1.000
_cell.angle_alpha   90.00
_cell.angle_beta   90.00
_cell.angle_gamma   90.00
#
_symmetry.space_group_name_H-M   'P 1'
#
loop_
_entity.id
_entity.type
_entity.pdbx_description
1 polymer ?
#
loop_
_entity_poly.entity_id
_entity_poly.type
_entity_poly.pdbx_seq_one_letter_code
_entity_poly.pdbx_strand_id
1 'polypeptide(L)'
;MASSRAQRTSWLWRDDVELAKKDDDLDLHATRHLRHGNQWSAARAPRRSVVTRTVLYAFVVFVVFLTLYNILGTSFEPPTMSIYSTDPLYAGSDDPRLQKARTGSRGHAAPYSGQIRFPDLAASIQAINEMAGLGFRNRNIIFATASLGSASSLLPLACKMAAEGQNYVHFALMSRSNIPMKQLLEINGINADDCKVTLHDARPNRAVDSSETRMALASARALYHLNSYLHPQAIVVDGTSAEEKYFLLGIRDQIRATQAALIELPRAPEDRLPWITKLDSMALAAWDKVHFDILIHAPVAGTGSLNRLLRSLSRADLGSVAVPHLTIELPAQIPSFTSKLLETFQWPPAHMDHSGQKSMLQLRHRISRKTADEEESSVRFLESFWPRKPAHHHVLVLSPDTELSPEFFHYLKYSLLQYRYSRGAMELGHNMRLMGLSFSTPTTQLDLKQPLVPPKPTEKDATMSRGAPFLWQAPSSDAVLFMGDKWVELHGYISQMMERQRVLDTTPAFMAVKQVSKKYPAWLEYVLQLARIRGYYTLYPSRETADTIIGVHNDLHEAPEEYSEDQPKEGEAGEPITGDPAVLDPGPYVDILATLPREGPWPSLRDLPVLTWKGEAVAHEELEERAVEFSKEFRRDVGQCNEEALSTFSTDEYARDLFCDAKANAKADTKPDAKVDA
;
A
#
# COMPACT_ATOMS: atom_id res chain seq x y z
N MET A 1 -1.03 -1.22 -83.08
CA MET A 1 0.39 -1.27 -82.66
C MET A 1 0.42 -1.42 -81.15
N ALA A 2 1.18 -2.42 -80.66
CA ALA A 2 1.65 -2.66 -79.28
C ALA A 2 0.59 -2.63 -78.15
N SER A 3 0.35 -3.64 -77.31
CA SER A 3 1.19 -4.60 -76.58
C SER A 3 0.79 -4.49 -75.09
N SER A 4 0.94 -5.61 -74.36
CA SER A 4 0.91 -5.81 -72.91
C SER A 4 -0.48 -5.94 -72.25
N ARG A 5 -0.89 -7.16 -71.87
CA ARG A 5 -0.57 -7.95 -70.65
C ARG A 5 -1.11 -7.32 -69.37
N ALA A 6 -2.15 -7.93 -68.79
CA ALA A 6 -2.16 -8.36 -67.40
C ALA A 6 -3.38 -9.28 -67.14
N GLN A 7 -3.16 -10.25 -66.27
CA GLN A 7 -3.95 -11.47 -66.07
C GLN A 7 -5.22 -11.28 -65.24
N ARG A 8 -6.17 -12.17 -65.53
CA ARG A 8 -7.32 -12.56 -64.71
C ARG A 8 -6.84 -13.17 -63.38
N THR A 9 -7.53 -12.89 -62.28
CA THR A 9 -8.48 -13.84 -61.66
C THR A 9 -9.16 -13.17 -60.46
N SER A 10 -10.47 -12.99 -60.63
CA SER A 10 -11.50 -12.60 -59.68
C SER A 10 -11.93 -13.78 -58.80
N TRP A 11 -12.90 -13.52 -57.90
CA TRP A 11 -13.74 -14.37 -57.03
C TRP A 11 -13.48 -13.96 -55.57
N LEU A 12 -14.37 -13.26 -54.82
CA LEU A 12 -15.81 -12.99 -54.94
C LEU A 12 -16.15 -11.56 -54.48
N TRP A 13 -17.19 -11.01 -55.09
CA TRP A 13 -17.95 -9.79 -54.75
C TRP A 13 -18.71 -9.96 -53.41
N ARG A 14 -18.89 -8.95 -52.55
CA ARG A 14 -19.74 -7.72 -52.69
C ARG A 14 -21.16 -8.10 -53.10
N ASP A 15 -22.23 -7.46 -52.67
CA ASP A 15 -22.57 -6.34 -51.77
C ASP A 15 -24.10 -6.45 -51.63
N ASP A 16 -24.75 -5.71 -50.72
CA ASP A 16 -25.71 -4.68 -51.17
C ASP A 16 -26.53 -4.02 -50.05
N VAL A 17 -26.42 -2.68 -50.05
CA VAL A 17 -27.48 -1.65 -49.88
C VAL A 17 -27.89 -1.33 -48.43
N GLU A 18 -27.40 -0.24 -47.81
CA GLU A 18 -27.75 1.20 -47.96
C GLU A 18 -29.19 1.60 -47.59
N LEU A 19 -29.38 2.44 -46.55
CA LEU A 19 -29.85 3.84 -46.67
C LEU A 19 -30.23 4.52 -45.32
N ALA A 20 -29.51 5.62 -45.06
CA ALA A 20 -29.84 6.93 -44.45
C ALA A 20 -31.06 7.20 -43.52
N LYS A 21 -30.73 7.69 -42.30
CA LYS A 21 -30.97 9.05 -41.71
C LYS A 21 -32.39 9.68 -41.77
N LYS A 22 -32.99 10.04 -40.60
CA LYS A 22 -33.44 11.41 -40.19
C LYS A 22 -34.34 11.44 -38.91
N ASP A 23 -33.90 12.26 -37.94
CA ASP A 23 -34.52 13.14 -36.91
C ASP A 23 -35.86 12.89 -36.17
N ASP A 24 -35.85 13.41 -34.92
CA ASP A 24 -36.87 14.11 -34.11
C ASP A 24 -37.47 13.46 -32.83
N ASP A 25 -37.40 14.27 -31.76
CA ASP A 25 -37.79 14.08 -30.35
C ASP A 25 -39.29 13.84 -30.11
N LEU A 26 -39.65 13.26 -28.95
CA LEU A 26 -40.79 13.67 -28.09
C LEU A 26 -40.92 12.81 -26.81
N ASP A 27 -40.93 13.49 -25.66
CA ASP A 27 -41.44 13.02 -24.36
C ASP A 27 -42.91 12.58 -24.43
N LEU A 28 -43.31 11.60 -23.59
CA LEU A 28 -44.40 11.75 -22.59
C LEU A 28 -44.85 10.42 -21.95
N HIS A 29 -45.10 10.53 -20.66
CA HIS A 29 -45.70 9.57 -19.72
C HIS A 29 -46.89 8.74 -20.23
N ALA A 30 -46.96 7.46 -19.81
CA ALA A 30 -48.23 6.81 -19.50
C ALA A 30 -48.09 5.67 -18.48
N THR A 31 -48.73 5.88 -17.34
CA THR A 31 -49.09 4.98 -16.24
C THR A 31 -49.81 3.70 -16.66
N ARG A 32 -49.55 2.57 -15.99
CA ARG A 32 -50.62 1.63 -15.58
C ARG A 32 -50.21 0.70 -14.43
N HIS A 33 -51.02 0.77 -13.38
CA HIS A 33 -50.96 -0.01 -12.15
C HIS A 33 -51.35 -1.49 -12.33
N LEU A 34 -50.70 -2.32 -11.52
CA LEU A 34 -51.06 -3.68 -11.11
C LEU A 34 -52.41 -3.74 -10.35
N ARG A 35 -53.15 -4.83 -10.48
CA ARG A 35 -53.96 -5.38 -9.36
C ARG A 35 -54.41 -6.82 -9.60
N HIS A 36 -53.96 -7.73 -8.73
CA HIS A 36 -54.63 -8.92 -8.15
C HIS A 36 -53.52 -9.62 -7.33
N GLY A 37 -53.63 -10.01 -6.07
CA GLY A 37 -54.70 -10.08 -5.08
C GLY A 37 -54.16 -10.99 -3.97
N ASN A 38 -54.20 -10.53 -2.72
CA ASN A 38 -53.68 -11.21 -1.52
C ASN A 38 -54.27 -12.61 -1.29
N GLN A 39 -53.50 -13.51 -0.64
CA GLN A 39 -53.79 -13.99 0.72
C GLN A 39 -52.76 -15.04 1.21
N TRP A 40 -52.10 -14.75 2.32
CA TRP A 40 -51.36 -15.71 3.13
C TRP A 40 -52.34 -16.54 3.96
N SER A 41 -52.14 -17.85 4.02
CA SER A 41 -52.78 -18.74 4.99
C SER A 41 -51.70 -19.48 5.79
N ALA A 42 -51.94 -19.59 7.10
CA ALA A 42 -51.03 -20.14 8.09
C ALA A 42 -50.61 -21.60 7.80
N ALA A 43 -49.32 -21.87 7.93
CA ALA A 43 -48.73 -23.19 7.71
C ALA A 43 -49.27 -24.22 8.73
N ARG A 44 -49.90 -25.29 8.23
CA ARG A 44 -50.18 -26.49 9.04
C ARG A 44 -48.88 -27.23 9.32
N ALA A 45 -48.67 -27.63 10.58
CA ALA A 45 -47.55 -28.48 10.97
C ALA A 45 -47.51 -29.78 10.15
N PRO A 46 -46.36 -30.16 9.58
CA PRO A 46 -46.26 -31.37 8.76
C PRO A 46 -46.39 -32.63 9.64
N ARG A 47 -47.14 -33.61 9.13
CA ARG A 47 -47.36 -34.93 9.76
C ARG A 47 -46.01 -35.58 10.10
N ARG A 48 -45.89 -36.10 11.34
CA ARG A 48 -44.68 -36.73 11.91
C ARG A 48 -43.99 -37.75 10.99
N SER A 49 -44.74 -38.42 10.10
CA SER A 49 -44.19 -39.38 9.13
C SER A 49 -43.35 -38.75 8.00
N VAL A 50 -43.57 -37.48 7.68
CA VAL A 50 -42.80 -36.74 6.66
C VAL A 50 -41.49 -36.23 7.28
N VAL A 51 -41.54 -35.74 8.53
CA VAL A 51 -40.34 -35.32 9.27
C VAL A 51 -39.41 -36.51 9.52
N THR A 52 -39.95 -37.68 9.87
CA THR A 52 -39.11 -38.88 10.02
C THR A 52 -38.45 -39.29 8.70
N ARG A 53 -39.13 -39.14 7.57
CA ARG A 53 -38.55 -39.45 6.25
C ARG A 53 -37.49 -38.41 5.85
N THR A 54 -37.71 -37.12 6.09
CA THR A 54 -36.70 -36.09 5.78
C THR A 54 -35.47 -36.22 6.67
N VAL A 55 -35.62 -36.58 7.94
CA VAL A 55 -34.49 -36.86 8.84
C VAL A 55 -33.72 -38.10 8.38
N LEU A 56 -34.42 -39.14 7.92
CA LEU A 56 -33.78 -40.36 7.42
C LEU A 56 -33.06 -40.11 6.09
N TYR A 57 -33.63 -39.31 5.18
CA TYR A 57 -32.95 -38.88 3.97
C TYR A 57 -31.75 -37.97 4.27
N ALA A 58 -31.87 -37.03 5.22
CA ALA A 58 -30.77 -36.19 5.65
C ALA A 58 -29.64 -37.02 6.28
N PHE A 59 -29.98 -38.05 7.06
CA PHE A 59 -29.00 -38.97 7.62
C PHE A 59 -28.31 -39.80 6.55
N VAL A 60 -29.04 -40.31 5.55
CA VAL A 60 -28.44 -41.02 4.41
C VAL A 60 -27.54 -40.08 3.59
N VAL A 61 -27.97 -38.85 3.33
CA VAL A 61 -27.14 -37.85 2.64
C VAL A 61 -25.91 -37.49 3.47
N PHE A 62 -26.04 -37.39 4.80
CA PHE A 62 -24.91 -37.12 5.69
C PHE A 62 -23.92 -38.29 5.75
N VAL A 63 -24.41 -39.54 5.75
CA VAL A 63 -23.55 -40.73 5.67
C VAL A 63 -22.88 -40.81 4.30
N VAL A 64 -23.61 -40.54 3.21
CA VAL A 64 -23.03 -40.46 1.85
C VAL A 64 -21.98 -39.35 1.79
N PHE A 65 -22.26 -38.18 2.37
CA PHE A 65 -21.32 -37.06 2.47
C PHE A 65 -20.10 -37.42 3.31
N LEU A 66 -20.25 -38.09 4.45
CA LEU A 66 -19.13 -38.56 5.28
C LEU A 66 -18.32 -39.65 4.59
N THR A 67 -18.96 -40.55 3.84
CA THR A 67 -18.24 -41.56 3.05
C THR A 67 -17.51 -40.94 1.88
N LEU A 68 -18.12 -39.97 1.17
CA LEU A 68 -17.44 -39.19 0.13
C LEU A 68 -16.33 -38.33 0.73
N TYR A 69 -16.54 -37.72 1.90
CA TYR A 69 -15.56 -36.92 2.59
C TYR A 69 -14.40 -37.76 3.13
N ASN A 70 -14.63 -39.00 3.57
CA ASN A 70 -13.55 -39.90 3.95
C ASN A 70 -12.85 -40.54 2.74
N ILE A 71 -13.58 -40.84 1.65
CA ILE A 71 -12.97 -41.34 0.40
C ILE A 71 -12.16 -40.22 -0.30
N LEU A 72 -12.61 -38.97 -0.26
CA LEU A 72 -11.86 -37.79 -0.75
C LEU A 72 -10.88 -37.22 0.28
N GLY A 73 -11.04 -37.55 1.58
CA GLY A 73 -10.25 -37.01 2.69
C GLY A 73 -9.06 -37.87 3.09
N THR A 74 -8.94 -39.09 2.55
CA THR A 74 -7.71 -39.89 2.65
C THR A 74 -7.28 -40.34 1.27
N SER A 75 -6.75 -39.39 0.48
CA SER A 75 -5.79 -39.55 -0.63
C SER A 75 -5.80 -38.26 -1.45
N PHE A 76 -5.31 -37.15 -0.86
CA PHE A 76 -4.74 -36.07 -1.66
C PHE A 76 -3.25 -36.36 -1.85
N GLU A 77 -2.98 -37.45 -2.57
CA GLU A 77 -1.78 -37.53 -3.37
C GLU A 77 -1.96 -36.44 -4.44
N PRO A 78 -1.05 -35.46 -4.55
CA PRO A 78 -1.17 -34.46 -5.62
C PRO A 78 -1.25 -35.22 -6.95
N PRO A 79 -2.07 -34.78 -7.91
CA PRO A 79 -2.12 -35.45 -9.20
C PRO A 79 -0.70 -35.42 -9.77
N THR A 80 -0.09 -36.60 -9.89
CA THR A 80 0.92 -36.85 -10.91
C THR A 80 0.23 -36.65 -12.25
N MET A 81 0.08 -35.39 -12.63
CA MET A 81 -0.26 -35.02 -13.98
C MET A 81 1.00 -35.33 -14.78
N SER A 82 1.08 -36.55 -15.29
CA SER A 82 1.97 -36.92 -16.38
C SER A 82 1.52 -36.14 -17.61
N ILE A 83 1.88 -34.86 -17.66
CA ILE A 83 1.93 -34.12 -18.90
C ILE A 83 3.19 -34.63 -19.62
N TYR A 84 3.05 -35.76 -20.30
CA TYR A 84 3.73 -35.96 -21.57
C TYR A 84 3.03 -35.05 -22.57
N SER A 85 3.29 -33.74 -22.50
CA SER A 85 3.19 -32.87 -23.67
C SER A 85 4.53 -32.98 -24.38
N THR A 86 4.64 -34.03 -25.19
CA THR A 86 5.55 -34.00 -26.34
C THR A 86 4.99 -32.97 -27.32
N ASP A 87 5.39 -31.71 -27.17
CA ASP A 87 5.46 -30.81 -28.32
C ASP A 87 6.81 -31.03 -29.01
N PRO A 88 6.84 -31.38 -30.31
CA PRO A 88 8.01 -31.93 -30.98
C PRO A 88 8.83 -30.82 -31.63
N LEU A 89 9.51 -29.98 -30.86
CA LEU A 89 10.55 -29.10 -31.40
C LEU A 89 11.75 -29.12 -30.45
N TYR A 90 12.85 -29.70 -30.92
CA TYR A 90 14.12 -29.99 -30.22
C TYR A 90 14.18 -31.28 -29.40
N ALA A 91 13.89 -32.41 -30.05
CA ALA A 91 14.59 -33.65 -29.74
C ALA A 91 16.06 -33.51 -30.20
N GLY A 92 16.96 -33.22 -29.25
CA GLY A 92 18.39 -33.41 -29.48
C GLY A 92 18.65 -34.88 -29.77
N SER A 93 19.04 -35.17 -31.02
CA SER A 93 19.38 -36.51 -31.46
C SER A 93 20.58 -37.05 -30.69
N ASP A 94 20.35 -38.04 -29.83
CA ASP A 94 21.38 -38.96 -29.37
C ASP A 94 21.74 -39.90 -30.53
N ASP A 95 22.56 -39.40 -31.47
CA ASP A 95 23.25 -40.25 -32.44
C ASP A 95 24.65 -40.59 -31.87
N PRO A 96 24.92 -41.86 -31.50
CA PRO A 96 26.22 -42.28 -30.99
C PRO A 96 27.36 -42.17 -32.02
N ARG A 97 27.09 -41.74 -33.26
CA ARG A 97 28.10 -41.50 -34.30
C ARG A 97 28.72 -40.09 -34.29
N LEU A 98 28.13 -39.12 -33.59
CA LEU A 98 28.67 -37.76 -33.48
C LEU A 98 29.68 -37.56 -32.32
N GLN A 99 29.80 -38.52 -31.40
CA GLN A 99 30.78 -38.47 -30.31
C GLN A 99 32.22 -38.84 -30.73
N LYS A 100 32.41 -39.44 -31.91
CA LYS A 100 33.73 -39.90 -32.37
C LYS A 100 34.57 -38.84 -33.10
N ALA A 101 34.07 -37.62 -33.25
CA ALA A 101 34.75 -36.52 -33.95
C ALA A 101 35.31 -35.41 -33.04
N ARG A 102 35.44 -35.65 -31.72
CA ARG A 102 35.99 -34.66 -30.76
C ARG A 102 37.10 -35.18 -29.85
N THR A 103 37.77 -36.26 -30.23
CA THR A 103 39.08 -36.60 -29.67
C THR A 103 40.15 -35.76 -30.37
N GLY A 104 40.34 -34.53 -29.90
CA GLY A 104 41.32 -33.63 -30.50
C GLY A 104 41.35 -32.21 -29.94
N SER A 105 41.15 -32.02 -28.64
CA SER A 105 41.60 -30.79 -27.95
C SER A 105 41.54 -31.02 -26.44
N ARG A 106 42.68 -30.86 -25.75
CA ARG A 106 42.72 -30.73 -24.29
C ARG A 106 42.17 -29.34 -23.93
N GLY A 107 41.13 -29.29 -23.10
CA GLY A 107 40.77 -28.09 -22.34
C GLY A 107 39.26 -27.86 -22.22
N HIS A 108 38.73 -28.12 -21.01
CA HIS A 108 37.35 -27.92 -20.53
C HIS A 108 36.29 -28.96 -20.95
N ALA A 109 35.92 -29.81 -19.99
CA ALA A 109 34.76 -30.69 -20.08
C ALA A 109 33.49 -29.86 -20.32
N ALA A 110 32.63 -30.31 -21.24
CA ALA A 110 31.36 -29.65 -21.49
C ALA A 110 30.51 -29.61 -20.21
N PRO A 111 29.81 -28.49 -19.92
CA PRO A 111 29.05 -28.34 -18.70
C PRO A 111 27.89 -29.35 -18.65
N TYR A 112 27.65 -29.91 -17.46
CA TYR A 112 26.63 -30.90 -17.19
C TYR A 112 25.23 -30.28 -17.26
N SER A 113 24.35 -30.89 -18.07
CA SER A 113 22.96 -30.47 -18.30
C SER A 113 21.94 -31.58 -17.97
N GLY A 114 22.30 -32.53 -17.09
CA GLY A 114 21.42 -33.66 -16.72
C GLY A 114 20.41 -33.35 -15.62
N GLN A 115 19.73 -34.39 -15.12
CA GLN A 115 18.64 -34.29 -14.14
C GLN A 115 19.04 -33.50 -12.88
N ILE A 116 18.14 -32.64 -12.39
CA ILE A 116 18.30 -31.82 -11.18
C ILE A 116 17.71 -32.59 -9.99
N ARG A 117 18.52 -32.79 -8.96
CA ARG A 117 18.14 -33.36 -7.65
C ARG A 117 18.79 -32.54 -6.54
N PHE A 118 18.09 -32.37 -5.42
CA PHE A 118 18.59 -31.67 -4.23
C PHE A 118 18.83 -32.68 -3.11
N PRO A 119 20.07 -33.17 -2.93
CA PRO A 119 20.35 -34.23 -1.95
C PRO A 119 20.12 -33.76 -0.51
N ASP A 120 20.56 -32.55 -0.18
CA ASP A 120 20.61 -32.07 1.21
C ASP A 120 19.41 -31.19 1.60
N LEU A 121 18.67 -30.68 0.61
CA LEU A 121 17.53 -29.79 0.82
C LEU A 121 16.40 -30.46 1.62
N ALA A 122 16.07 -31.71 1.28
CA ALA A 122 15.00 -32.45 1.93
C ALA A 122 15.27 -32.67 3.43
N ALA A 123 16.52 -32.96 3.80
CA ALA A 123 16.93 -33.13 5.19
C ALA A 123 16.78 -31.82 5.98
N SER A 124 17.17 -30.68 5.39
CA SER A 124 17.01 -29.37 6.05
C SER A 124 15.55 -28.95 6.23
N ILE A 125 14.67 -29.28 5.27
CA ILE A 125 13.24 -28.93 5.36
C ILE A 125 12.51 -29.78 6.40
N GLN A 126 12.81 -31.08 6.47
CA GLN A 126 12.15 -31.98 7.43
C GLN A 126 12.47 -31.65 8.89
N ALA A 127 13.63 -31.04 9.16
CA ALA A 127 14.03 -30.61 10.50
C ALA A 127 13.18 -29.45 11.06
N ILE A 128 12.28 -28.87 10.26
CA ILE A 128 11.60 -27.58 10.54
C ILE A 128 10.10 -27.74 10.74
N ASN A 129 9.57 -28.97 10.78
CA ASN A 129 8.12 -29.21 10.95
C ASN A 129 7.49 -28.49 12.16
N GLU A 130 8.27 -28.05 13.15
CA GLU A 130 7.82 -27.27 14.31
C GLU A 130 7.56 -25.77 14.02
N MET A 131 8.09 -25.18 12.94
CA MET A 131 7.98 -23.74 12.63
C MET A 131 6.71 -23.36 11.82
N ALA A 132 5.61 -24.09 12.02
CA ALA A 132 4.31 -23.83 11.37
C ALA A 132 4.39 -23.65 9.84
N GLY A 133 5.33 -24.31 9.16
CA GLY A 133 5.56 -24.19 7.71
C GLY A 133 4.39 -24.63 6.83
N LEU A 134 3.43 -25.38 7.39
CA LEU A 134 2.18 -25.79 6.72
C LEU A 134 1.08 -24.71 6.76
N GLY A 135 1.24 -23.65 7.56
CA GLY A 135 0.29 -22.55 7.66
C GLY A 135 0.59 -21.43 6.68
N PHE A 136 -0.42 -20.96 5.94
CA PHE A 136 -0.30 -19.80 5.03
C PHE A 136 0.00 -18.47 5.73
N ARG A 137 -0.25 -18.38 7.05
CA ARG A 137 0.15 -17.26 7.90
C ARG A 137 1.20 -17.75 8.89
N ASN A 138 2.47 -17.47 8.58
CA ASN A 138 3.60 -17.87 9.41
C ASN A 138 4.61 -16.70 9.55
N ARG A 139 5.71 -16.96 10.26
CA ARG A 139 6.77 -15.98 10.51
C ARG A 139 8.02 -16.22 9.67
N ASN A 140 7.91 -17.05 8.63
CA ASN A 140 9.06 -17.57 7.91
C ASN A 140 9.54 -16.56 6.87
N ILE A 141 10.83 -16.24 6.90
CA ILE A 141 11.50 -15.37 5.94
C ILE A 141 12.73 -16.09 5.43
N ILE A 142 12.98 -16.04 4.12
CA ILE A 142 14.15 -16.69 3.52
C ILE A 142 15.11 -15.62 2.98
N PHE A 143 16.36 -15.68 3.41
CA PHE A 143 17.50 -15.06 2.73
C PHE A 143 18.07 -16.08 1.75
N ALA A 144 18.15 -15.75 0.47
CA ALA A 144 18.63 -16.66 -0.56
C ALA A 144 19.78 -16.04 -1.36
N THR A 145 20.79 -16.85 -1.66
CA THR A 145 21.97 -16.40 -2.41
C THR A 145 22.65 -17.55 -3.15
N ALA A 146 23.36 -17.23 -4.23
CA ALA A 146 24.21 -18.17 -4.95
C ALA A 146 25.69 -17.77 -4.93
N SER A 147 26.01 -16.48 -4.86
CA SER A 147 27.36 -15.95 -4.74
C SER A 147 27.86 -16.01 -3.30
N LEU A 148 29.15 -16.34 -3.13
CA LEU A 148 29.78 -16.29 -1.81
C LEU A 148 29.96 -14.84 -1.33
N GLY A 149 30.11 -13.88 -2.25
CA GLY A 149 30.18 -12.46 -1.92
C GLY A 149 28.86 -11.96 -1.36
N SER A 150 27.75 -12.28 -2.03
CA SER A 150 26.40 -11.96 -1.55
C SER A 150 26.05 -12.71 -0.25
N ALA A 151 26.54 -13.95 -0.08
CA ALA A 151 26.41 -14.64 1.20
C ALA A 151 27.07 -13.88 2.36
N SER A 152 28.24 -13.27 2.13
CA SER A 152 28.95 -12.51 3.17
C SER A 152 28.24 -11.22 3.59
N SER A 153 27.44 -10.61 2.73
CA SER A 153 26.65 -9.42 3.07
C SER A 153 25.28 -9.77 3.65
N LEU A 154 24.67 -10.88 3.23
CA LEU A 154 23.33 -11.28 3.67
C LEU A 154 23.33 -12.03 5.00
N LEU A 155 24.39 -12.79 5.32
CA LEU A 155 24.45 -13.58 6.56
C LEU A 155 24.42 -12.72 7.83
N PRO A 156 25.25 -11.66 7.97
CA PRO A 156 25.20 -10.81 9.16
C PRO A 156 23.83 -10.14 9.32
N LEU A 157 23.23 -9.68 8.22
CA LEU A 157 21.88 -9.10 8.20
C LEU A 157 20.81 -10.11 8.64
N ALA A 158 20.87 -11.34 8.14
CA ALA A 158 19.97 -12.43 8.53
C ALA A 158 20.11 -12.78 10.03
N CYS A 159 21.34 -12.81 10.55
CA CYS A 159 21.61 -13.03 11.97
C CYS A 159 21.07 -11.89 12.84
N LYS A 160 21.25 -10.63 12.43
CA LYS A 160 20.68 -9.47 13.11
C LYS A 160 19.15 -9.55 13.14
N MET A 161 18.50 -9.89 12.03
CA MET A 161 17.05 -10.09 11.98
C MET A 161 16.59 -11.25 12.87
N ALA A 162 17.35 -12.35 12.93
CA ALA A 162 17.03 -13.47 13.81
C ALA A 162 17.16 -13.10 15.30
N ALA A 163 18.12 -12.23 15.64
CA ALA A 163 18.33 -11.74 17.00
C ALA A 163 17.15 -10.90 17.51
N GLU A 164 16.45 -10.17 16.64
CA GLU A 164 15.23 -9.41 17.00
C GLU A 164 14.06 -10.31 17.45
N GLY A 165 14.06 -11.59 17.06
CA GLY A 165 13.06 -12.57 17.50
C GLY A 165 11.64 -12.38 16.94
N GLN A 166 11.44 -11.46 15.99
CA GLN A 166 10.14 -11.22 15.35
C GLN A 166 9.79 -12.28 14.31
N ASN A 167 10.82 -12.82 13.64
CA ASN A 167 10.71 -13.68 12.46
C ASN A 167 11.50 -14.98 12.63
N TYR A 168 11.04 -16.04 11.98
CA TYR A 168 11.83 -17.26 11.77
C TYR A 168 12.64 -17.10 10.50
N VAL A 169 13.95 -16.90 10.68
CA VAL A 169 14.86 -16.58 9.59
C VAL A 169 15.51 -17.86 9.06
N HIS A 170 15.36 -18.07 7.76
CA HIS A 170 15.93 -19.17 7.01
C HIS A 170 16.97 -18.61 6.04
N PHE A 171 18.07 -19.33 5.84
CA PHE A 171 19.10 -18.96 4.88
C PHE A 171 19.34 -20.11 3.90
N ALA A 172 19.15 -19.85 2.60
CA ALA A 172 19.24 -20.83 1.54
C ALA A 172 20.41 -20.53 0.58
N LEU A 173 21.32 -21.50 0.44
CA LEU A 173 22.45 -21.42 -0.48
C LEU A 173 22.16 -22.20 -1.77
N MET A 174 22.15 -21.50 -2.92
CA MET A 174 21.93 -22.05 -4.27
C MET A 174 23.18 -21.91 -5.17
N SER A 175 24.36 -22.11 -4.58
CA SER A 175 25.66 -21.86 -5.22
C SER A 175 26.19 -23.01 -6.09
N ARG A 176 27.17 -22.69 -6.94
CA ARG A 176 28.07 -23.68 -7.57
C ARG A 176 29.19 -24.15 -6.65
N SER A 177 29.50 -23.39 -5.60
CA SER A 177 30.58 -23.72 -4.67
C SER A 177 30.24 -24.99 -3.87
N ASN A 178 31.26 -25.82 -3.60
CA ASN A 178 31.15 -27.02 -2.78
C ASN A 178 31.55 -26.78 -1.31
N ILE A 179 31.50 -25.53 -0.84
CA ILE A 179 31.84 -25.21 0.55
C ILE A 179 30.71 -25.72 1.46
N PRO A 180 31.00 -26.51 2.51
CA PRO A 180 29.97 -26.96 3.44
C PRO A 180 29.40 -25.77 4.22
N MET A 181 28.10 -25.82 4.53
CA MET A 181 27.39 -24.71 5.19
C MET A 181 28.01 -24.29 6.54
N LYS A 182 28.57 -25.23 7.31
CA LYS A 182 29.28 -24.93 8.56
C LYS A 182 30.51 -24.04 8.34
N GLN A 183 31.31 -24.38 7.33
CA GLN A 183 32.50 -23.60 6.98
C GLN A 183 32.12 -22.22 6.42
N LEU A 184 30.97 -22.08 5.75
CA LEU A 184 30.47 -20.78 5.32
C LEU A 184 30.21 -19.85 6.50
N LEU A 185 29.64 -20.35 7.60
CA LEU A 185 29.45 -19.55 8.82
C LEU A 185 30.79 -19.16 9.45
N GLU A 186 31.73 -20.11 9.57
CA GLU A 186 33.06 -19.86 10.13
C GLU A 186 33.85 -18.80 9.35
N ILE A 187 33.78 -18.83 8.01
CA ILE A 187 34.44 -17.84 7.14
C ILE A 187 33.88 -16.43 7.37
N ASN A 188 32.60 -16.32 7.71
CA ASN A 188 31.94 -15.04 8.01
C ASN A 188 32.05 -14.65 9.51
N GLY A 189 32.79 -15.40 10.31
CA GLY A 189 32.97 -15.12 11.74
C GLY A 189 31.72 -15.31 12.59
N ILE A 190 30.76 -16.13 12.12
CA ILE A 190 29.49 -16.37 12.80
C ILE A 190 29.54 -17.76 13.46
N ASN A 191 29.40 -17.82 14.79
CA ASN A 191 29.22 -19.09 15.48
C ASN A 191 27.79 -19.60 15.28
N ALA A 192 27.64 -20.92 15.15
CA ALA A 192 26.33 -21.56 14.95
C ALA A 192 25.36 -21.34 16.13
N ASP A 193 25.89 -21.14 17.35
CA ASP A 193 25.08 -20.92 18.55
C ASP A 193 24.66 -19.45 18.73
N ASP A 194 25.42 -18.51 18.17
CA ASP A 194 25.16 -17.06 18.31
C ASP A 194 24.04 -16.60 17.36
N CYS A 195 23.89 -17.27 16.21
CA CYS A 195 22.94 -16.91 15.17
C CYS A 195 21.86 -17.97 14.98
N LYS A 196 20.63 -17.68 15.43
CA LYS A 196 19.44 -18.56 15.34
C LYS A 196 18.84 -18.62 13.92
N VAL A 197 19.67 -18.72 12.90
CA VAL A 197 19.23 -18.82 11.51
C VAL A 197 19.21 -20.28 11.09
N THR A 198 18.12 -20.71 10.43
CA THR A 198 18.01 -22.07 9.93
C THR A 198 18.62 -22.19 8.55
N LEU A 199 19.61 -23.05 8.39
CA LEU A 199 20.37 -23.21 7.15
C LEU A 199 19.75 -24.25 6.22
N HIS A 200 19.66 -23.88 4.94
CA HIS A 200 19.15 -24.72 3.86
C HIS A 200 20.19 -24.86 2.75
N ASP A 201 20.60 -26.09 2.49
CA ASP A 201 21.46 -26.40 1.35
C ASP A 201 20.59 -26.75 0.13
N ALA A 202 20.43 -25.76 -0.74
CA ALA A 202 19.60 -25.84 -1.94
C ALA A 202 20.43 -26.10 -3.21
N ARG A 203 21.68 -26.56 -3.06
CA ARG A 203 22.57 -26.82 -4.21
C ARG A 203 22.13 -28.07 -4.97
N PRO A 204 22.10 -28.03 -6.33
CA PRO A 204 21.77 -29.20 -7.11
C PRO A 204 22.93 -30.21 -7.13
N ASN A 205 22.63 -31.48 -7.38
CA ASN A 205 23.64 -32.48 -7.70
C ASN A 205 24.57 -31.98 -8.83
N ARG A 206 25.89 -32.18 -8.65
CA ARG A 206 26.94 -31.70 -9.56
C ARG A 206 26.90 -30.18 -9.84
N ALA A 207 26.63 -29.36 -8.82
CA ALA A 207 26.55 -27.91 -8.94
C ALA A 207 27.80 -27.28 -9.63
N VAL A 208 29.01 -27.74 -9.27
CA VAL A 208 30.29 -27.24 -9.81
C VAL A 208 30.37 -27.34 -11.34
N ASP A 209 29.89 -28.45 -11.90
CA ASP A 209 30.01 -28.74 -13.34
C ASP A 209 28.83 -28.22 -14.17
N SER A 210 27.87 -27.53 -13.55
CA SER A 210 26.56 -27.26 -14.16
C SER A 210 26.55 -26.08 -15.12
N SER A 211 25.86 -26.23 -16.24
CA SER A 211 25.58 -25.12 -17.16
C SER A 211 24.76 -24.01 -16.49
N GLU A 212 24.87 -22.77 -16.98
CA GLU A 212 24.13 -21.62 -16.43
C GLU A 212 22.61 -21.81 -16.53
N THR A 213 22.13 -22.34 -17.64
CA THR A 213 20.71 -22.63 -17.86
C THR A 213 20.19 -23.69 -16.88
N ARG A 214 20.99 -24.74 -16.62
CA ARG A 214 20.66 -25.75 -15.60
C ARG A 214 20.61 -25.12 -14.22
N MET A 215 21.55 -24.24 -13.88
CA MET A 215 21.58 -23.57 -12.57
C MET A 215 20.41 -22.61 -12.36
N ALA A 216 19.99 -21.88 -13.40
CA ALA A 216 18.79 -21.04 -13.33
C ALA A 216 17.54 -21.87 -13.04
N LEU A 217 17.35 -22.98 -13.77
CA LEU A 217 16.25 -23.91 -13.55
C LEU A 217 16.33 -24.58 -12.17
N ALA A 218 17.54 -24.92 -11.71
CA ALA A 218 17.75 -25.49 -10.39
C ALA A 218 17.38 -24.49 -9.29
N SER A 219 17.75 -23.22 -9.43
CA SER A 219 17.40 -22.15 -8.46
C SER A 219 15.88 -21.97 -8.38
N ALA A 220 15.21 -21.92 -9.54
CA ALA A 220 13.74 -21.84 -9.61
C ALA A 220 13.06 -23.03 -8.91
N ARG A 221 13.52 -24.27 -9.20
CA ARG A 221 12.97 -25.49 -8.59
C ARG A 221 13.26 -25.60 -7.09
N ALA A 222 14.45 -25.18 -6.65
CA ALA A 222 14.78 -25.16 -5.23
C ALA A 222 13.85 -24.19 -4.49
N LEU A 223 13.63 -22.99 -5.05
CA LEU A 223 12.69 -22.04 -4.47
C LEU A 223 11.25 -22.58 -4.49
N TYR A 224 10.83 -23.30 -5.53
CA TYR A 224 9.53 -23.98 -5.55
C TYR A 224 9.36 -24.95 -4.37
N HIS A 225 10.37 -25.76 -4.08
CA HIS A 225 10.34 -26.67 -2.92
C HIS A 225 10.29 -25.90 -1.60
N LEU A 226 11.15 -24.90 -1.42
CA LEU A 226 11.13 -24.05 -0.23
C LEU A 226 9.76 -23.38 -0.05
N ASN A 227 9.17 -22.86 -1.12
CA ASN A 227 7.85 -22.21 -1.06
C ASN A 227 6.73 -23.19 -0.70
N SER A 228 6.80 -24.43 -1.21
CA SER A 228 5.77 -25.46 -0.98
C SER A 228 5.79 -26.02 0.45
N TYR A 229 6.94 -26.01 1.13
CA TYR A 229 7.08 -26.58 2.47
C TYR A 229 7.19 -25.55 3.58
N LEU A 230 7.83 -24.39 3.33
CA LEU A 230 8.05 -23.35 4.34
C LEU A 230 7.02 -22.21 4.25
N HIS A 231 6.40 -22.01 3.08
CA HIS A 231 5.51 -20.87 2.78
C HIS A 231 6.08 -19.53 3.27
N PRO A 232 7.28 -19.12 2.83
CA PRO A 232 7.92 -17.89 3.27
C PRO A 232 7.05 -16.67 2.91
N GLN A 233 6.94 -15.74 3.85
CA GLN A 233 6.19 -14.50 3.66
C GLN A 233 6.97 -13.48 2.81
N ALA A 234 8.30 -13.50 2.92
CA ALA A 234 9.20 -12.68 2.13
C ALA A 234 10.49 -13.44 1.80
N ILE A 235 11.05 -13.15 0.63
CA ILE A 235 12.31 -13.69 0.13
C ILE A 235 13.26 -12.52 -0.10
N VAL A 236 14.39 -12.53 0.58
CA VAL A 236 15.41 -11.48 0.53
C VAL A 236 16.61 -11.99 -0.27
N VAL A 237 17.04 -11.23 -1.27
CA VAL A 237 18.19 -11.55 -2.13
C VAL A 237 19.05 -10.31 -2.33
N ASP A 238 20.31 -10.52 -2.71
CA ASP A 238 21.18 -9.44 -3.19
C ASP A 238 20.80 -9.07 -4.63
N GLY A 239 20.26 -7.87 -4.84
CA GLY A 239 19.85 -7.38 -6.15
C GLY A 239 20.99 -6.85 -7.02
N THR A 240 22.21 -6.88 -6.51
CA THR A 240 23.36 -6.23 -7.15
C THR A 240 24.07 -7.15 -8.13
N SER A 241 25.03 -6.59 -8.86
CA SER A 241 25.91 -7.36 -9.75
C SER A 241 26.88 -8.30 -9.03
N ALA A 242 26.92 -8.29 -7.69
CA ALA A 242 27.73 -9.24 -6.90
C ALA A 242 27.09 -10.63 -6.85
N GLU A 243 25.79 -10.71 -7.10
CA GLU A 243 25.03 -11.95 -7.16
C GLU A 243 25.09 -12.58 -8.56
N GLU A 244 24.90 -13.90 -8.60
CA GLU A 244 24.97 -14.67 -9.84
C GLU A 244 23.74 -14.42 -10.74
N LYS A 245 23.99 -14.13 -12.03
CA LYS A 245 22.91 -13.83 -12.99
C LYS A 245 21.92 -14.97 -13.17
N TYR A 246 22.40 -16.22 -13.20
CA TYR A 246 21.53 -17.39 -13.35
C TYR A 246 20.57 -17.53 -12.16
N PHE A 247 21.02 -17.16 -10.96
CA PHE A 247 20.24 -17.26 -9.74
C PHE A 247 19.13 -16.22 -9.74
N LEU A 248 19.46 -14.94 -10.00
CA LEU A 248 18.46 -13.87 -10.09
C LEU A 248 17.39 -14.16 -11.16
N LEU A 249 17.80 -14.70 -12.32
CA LEU A 249 16.85 -15.10 -13.36
C LEU A 249 15.91 -16.20 -12.88
N GLY A 250 16.43 -17.27 -12.27
CA GLY A 250 15.61 -18.38 -11.76
C GLY A 250 14.67 -17.98 -10.63
N ILE A 251 15.14 -17.14 -9.71
CA ILE A 251 14.33 -16.63 -8.58
C ILE A 251 13.20 -15.73 -9.09
N ARG A 252 13.51 -14.76 -9.97
CA ARG A 252 12.50 -13.84 -10.53
C ARG A 252 11.41 -14.58 -11.32
N ASP A 253 11.78 -15.62 -12.06
CA ASP A 253 10.81 -16.44 -12.81
C ASP A 253 9.86 -17.18 -11.86
N GLN A 254 10.41 -17.85 -10.83
CA GLN A 254 9.62 -18.56 -9.84
C GLN A 254 8.73 -17.64 -8.99
N ILE A 255 9.18 -16.43 -8.70
CA ILE A 255 8.41 -15.45 -7.93
C ILE A 255 7.23 -14.91 -8.72
N ARG A 256 7.36 -14.72 -10.04
CA ARG A 256 6.21 -14.37 -10.89
C ARG A 256 5.12 -15.44 -10.85
N ALA A 257 5.51 -16.72 -10.76
CA ALA A 257 4.57 -17.83 -10.69
C ALA A 257 3.90 -17.96 -9.31
N THR A 258 4.62 -17.63 -8.23
CA THR A 258 4.15 -17.83 -6.83
C THR A 258 3.57 -16.57 -6.19
N GLN A 259 3.82 -15.39 -6.77
CA GLN A 259 3.45 -14.08 -6.22
C GLN A 259 3.96 -13.84 -4.79
N ALA A 260 5.10 -14.45 -4.43
CA ALA A 260 5.77 -14.21 -3.16
C ALA A 260 6.43 -12.82 -3.14
N ALA A 261 6.56 -12.19 -1.96
CA ALA A 261 7.23 -10.90 -1.84
C ALA A 261 8.74 -11.06 -2.03
N LEU A 262 9.30 -10.41 -3.06
CA LEU A 262 10.74 -10.34 -3.32
C LEU A 262 11.31 -9.02 -2.83
N ILE A 263 12.35 -9.10 -2.01
CA ILE A 263 13.11 -7.95 -1.55
C ILE A 263 14.52 -8.06 -2.13
N GLU A 264 14.80 -7.22 -3.13
CA GLU A 264 16.13 -7.10 -3.73
C GLU A 264 16.90 -6.00 -2.98
N LEU A 265 17.93 -6.41 -2.25
CA LEU A 265 18.73 -5.47 -1.46
C LEU A 265 19.74 -4.72 -2.35
N PRO A 266 19.97 -3.42 -2.06
CA PRO A 266 21.00 -2.62 -2.73
C PRO A 266 22.39 -3.00 -2.21
N ARG A 267 23.44 -2.38 -2.79
CA ARG A 267 24.82 -2.53 -2.29
C ARG A 267 24.91 -2.01 -0.86
N ALA A 268 25.66 -2.74 -0.02
CA ALA A 268 25.85 -2.43 1.40
C ALA A 268 24.52 -2.24 2.16
N PRO A 269 23.67 -3.28 2.26
CA PRO A 269 22.38 -3.17 2.92
C PRO A 269 22.50 -2.89 4.42
N GLU A 270 23.63 -3.23 5.04
CA GLU A 270 23.92 -2.93 6.45
C GLU A 270 23.95 -1.43 6.74
N ASP A 271 24.40 -0.61 5.78
CA ASP A 271 24.50 0.84 5.95
C ASP A 271 23.19 1.54 5.52
N ARG A 272 22.57 1.10 4.42
CA ARG A 272 21.43 1.80 3.81
C ARG A 272 20.05 1.30 4.23
N LEU A 273 19.93 0.03 4.58
CA LEU A 273 18.65 -0.60 4.96
C LEU A 273 18.72 -1.37 6.30
N PRO A 274 19.45 -0.92 7.34
CA PRO A 274 19.55 -1.69 8.58
C PRO A 274 18.18 -1.86 9.27
N TRP A 275 17.25 -0.94 9.03
CA TRP A 275 15.88 -0.96 9.56
C TRP A 275 15.03 -2.14 9.09
N ILE A 276 15.39 -2.80 7.98
CA ILE A 276 14.63 -3.96 7.47
C ILE A 276 14.57 -5.10 8.50
N THR A 277 15.61 -5.22 9.33
CA THR A 277 15.72 -6.24 10.38
C THR A 277 14.66 -6.11 11.47
N LYS A 278 14.11 -4.90 11.66
CA LYS A 278 13.10 -4.60 12.69
C LYS A 278 11.68 -4.92 12.25
N LEU A 279 11.43 -5.18 10.96
CA LEU A 279 10.09 -5.46 10.44
C LEU A 279 9.69 -6.91 10.68
N ASP A 280 8.40 -7.15 10.82
CA ASP A 280 7.85 -8.49 10.92
C ASP A 280 7.53 -9.11 9.55
N SER A 281 7.28 -10.42 9.55
CA SER A 281 7.04 -11.19 8.32
C SER A 281 5.83 -10.69 7.52
N MET A 282 4.79 -10.18 8.20
CA MET A 282 3.58 -9.66 7.56
C MET A 282 3.82 -8.30 6.89
N ALA A 283 4.56 -7.41 7.55
CA ALA A 283 5.00 -6.15 6.95
C ALA A 283 5.88 -6.41 5.72
N LEU A 284 6.84 -7.35 5.82
CA LEU A 284 7.72 -7.70 4.70
C LEU A 284 6.95 -8.37 3.55
N ALA A 285 5.87 -9.10 3.81
CA ALA A 285 4.98 -9.65 2.78
C ALA A 285 4.22 -8.60 1.96
N ALA A 286 4.17 -7.35 2.45
CA ALA A 286 3.58 -6.21 1.78
C ALA A 286 4.62 -5.31 1.09
N TRP A 287 5.90 -5.67 1.11
CA TRP A 287 7.00 -4.86 0.60
C TRP A 287 6.78 -4.36 -0.83
N ASP A 288 6.45 -5.26 -1.75
CA ASP A 288 6.25 -5.02 -3.18
C ASP A 288 4.83 -4.55 -3.53
N LYS A 289 3.86 -4.77 -2.64
CA LYS A 289 2.45 -4.40 -2.85
C LYS A 289 2.19 -2.93 -2.60
N VAL A 290 2.96 -2.32 -1.69
CA VAL A 290 2.72 -0.98 -1.18
C VAL A 290 3.32 0.08 -2.10
N HIS A 291 2.44 0.95 -2.59
CA HIS A 291 2.77 2.07 -3.46
C HIS A 291 2.18 3.36 -2.90
N PHE A 292 2.85 4.48 -3.16
CA PHE A 292 2.29 5.80 -2.88
C PHE A 292 2.67 6.76 -3.99
N ASP A 293 1.77 7.70 -4.30
CA ASP A 293 2.04 8.79 -5.24
C ASP A 293 2.20 10.10 -4.48
N ILE A 294 3.03 11.01 -5.01
CA ILE A 294 3.33 12.31 -4.42
C ILE A 294 2.43 13.36 -5.05
N LEU A 295 1.74 14.13 -4.23
CA LEU A 295 0.90 15.24 -4.62
C LEU A 295 1.41 16.54 -4.00
N ILE A 296 1.67 17.52 -4.86
CA ILE A 296 2.13 18.86 -4.47
C ILE A 296 1.16 19.90 -5.02
N HIS A 297 0.70 20.79 -4.13
CA HIS A 297 -0.04 21.99 -4.53
C HIS A 297 0.94 23.14 -4.75
N ALA A 298 1.08 23.62 -5.98
CA ALA A 298 2.00 24.72 -6.27
C ALA A 298 1.39 26.07 -5.85
N PRO A 299 2.17 26.94 -5.19
CA PRO A 299 1.72 28.27 -4.79
C PRO A 299 1.54 29.20 -6.01
N VAL A 300 0.75 30.26 -5.84
CA VAL A 300 0.37 31.17 -6.93
C VAL A 300 1.52 32.11 -7.29
N ALA A 301 2.23 32.68 -6.31
CA ALA A 301 3.33 33.61 -6.54
C ALA A 301 4.70 33.04 -6.10
N GLY A 302 4.74 32.23 -5.04
CA GLY A 302 5.96 31.78 -4.36
C GLY A 302 6.75 30.69 -5.09
N THR A 303 7.75 31.04 -5.89
CA THR A 303 8.54 30.01 -6.61
C THR A 303 9.68 29.38 -5.77
N GLY A 304 10.09 30.05 -4.70
CA GLY A 304 11.25 29.65 -3.89
C GLY A 304 11.00 28.41 -3.04
N SER A 305 9.86 28.33 -2.37
CA SER A 305 9.46 27.19 -1.54
C SER A 305 9.35 25.91 -2.39
N LEU A 306 8.62 25.98 -3.52
CA LEU A 306 8.52 24.86 -4.45
C LEU A 306 9.89 24.39 -4.98
N ASN A 307 10.79 25.31 -5.34
CA ASN A 307 12.15 24.95 -5.77
C ASN A 307 12.95 24.24 -4.67
N ARG A 308 12.84 24.68 -3.41
CA ARG A 308 13.46 24.01 -2.26
C ARG A 308 12.95 22.57 -2.11
N LEU A 309 11.64 22.39 -2.14
CA LEU A 309 11.01 21.07 -2.08
C LEU A 309 11.49 20.16 -3.23
N LEU A 310 11.38 20.61 -4.49
CA LEU A 310 11.76 19.81 -5.66
C LEU A 310 13.25 19.43 -5.66
N ARG A 311 14.13 20.33 -5.17
CA ARG A 311 15.55 20.02 -4.99
C ARG A 311 15.77 18.96 -3.92
N SER A 312 15.09 19.06 -2.78
CA SER A 312 15.19 18.06 -1.71
C SER A 312 14.67 16.68 -2.17
N LEU A 313 13.54 16.64 -2.87
CA LEU A 313 13.00 15.42 -3.50
C LEU A 313 14.00 14.77 -4.47
N SER A 314 14.71 15.57 -5.27
CA SER A 314 15.69 15.05 -6.23
C SER A 314 16.94 14.42 -5.57
N ARG A 315 17.20 14.75 -4.31
CA ARG A 315 18.34 14.24 -3.52
C ARG A 315 17.97 13.09 -2.59
N ALA A 316 16.69 12.84 -2.38
CA ALA A 316 16.22 11.80 -1.49
C ALA A 316 16.53 10.41 -2.05
N ASP A 317 16.90 9.48 -1.17
CA ASP A 317 17.17 8.09 -1.51
C ASP A 317 15.84 7.34 -1.73
N LEU A 318 15.60 6.93 -2.97
CA LEU A 318 14.45 6.09 -3.34
C LEU A 318 14.80 4.59 -3.32
N GLY A 319 16.00 4.19 -2.87
CA GLY A 319 16.47 2.81 -2.93
C GLY A 319 15.59 1.78 -2.21
N SER A 320 14.79 2.21 -1.23
CA SER A 320 13.83 1.37 -0.50
C SER A 320 12.42 1.31 -1.10
N VAL A 321 12.13 2.10 -2.15
CA VAL A 321 10.76 2.28 -2.68
C VAL A 321 10.75 2.24 -4.21
N ALA A 322 9.68 1.71 -4.79
CA ALA A 322 9.39 1.95 -6.21
C ALA A 322 9.22 3.45 -6.47
N VAL A 323 9.78 3.97 -7.55
CA VAL A 323 9.74 5.41 -7.84
C VAL A 323 8.28 5.88 -7.95
N PRO A 324 7.83 6.81 -7.08
CA PRO A 324 6.42 7.22 -7.04
C PRO A 324 6.09 8.18 -8.18
N HIS A 325 4.83 8.22 -8.60
CA HIS A 325 4.38 9.29 -9.51
C HIS A 325 4.36 10.62 -8.78
N LEU A 326 4.84 11.68 -9.44
CA LEU A 326 4.85 13.02 -8.88
C LEU A 326 3.87 13.90 -9.63
N THR A 327 2.77 14.26 -8.98
CA THR A 327 1.77 15.18 -9.52
C THR A 327 1.91 16.56 -8.89
N ILE A 328 2.15 17.56 -9.75
CA ILE A 328 2.18 18.97 -9.34
C ILE A 328 0.92 19.62 -9.88
N GLU A 329 0.09 20.09 -8.96
CA GLU A 329 -1.09 20.89 -9.28
C GLU A 329 -0.69 22.35 -9.42
N LEU A 330 -0.92 22.92 -10.59
CA LEU A 330 -0.49 24.27 -10.95
C LEU A 330 -1.68 25.25 -10.94
N PRO A 331 -1.48 26.48 -10.45
CA PRO A 331 -2.48 27.55 -10.51
C PRO A 331 -2.75 27.98 -11.96
N ALA A 332 -3.83 28.75 -12.18
CA ALA A 332 -4.20 29.16 -13.53
C ALA A 332 -3.15 30.08 -14.20
N GLN A 333 -2.51 30.93 -13.40
CA GLN A 333 -1.40 31.76 -13.83
C GLN A 333 -0.11 31.20 -13.25
N ILE A 334 0.80 30.76 -14.11
CA ILE A 334 2.08 30.19 -13.70
C ILE A 334 3.15 31.28 -13.75
N PRO A 335 3.87 31.57 -12.65
CA PRO A 335 5.00 32.48 -12.67
C PRO A 335 6.09 32.04 -13.65
N SER A 336 6.73 32.99 -14.34
CA SER A 336 7.74 32.69 -15.36
C SER A 336 8.94 31.89 -14.83
N PHE A 337 9.33 32.10 -13.57
CA PHE A 337 10.39 31.35 -12.93
C PHE A 337 9.97 29.89 -12.64
N THR A 338 8.73 29.65 -12.23
CA THR A 338 8.17 28.29 -12.05
C THR A 338 8.16 27.53 -13.36
N SER A 339 7.76 28.17 -14.48
CA SER A 339 7.81 27.52 -15.81
C SER A 339 9.22 27.06 -16.16
N LYS A 340 10.23 27.94 -16.00
CA LYS A 340 11.63 27.61 -16.27
C LYS A 340 12.17 26.51 -15.35
N LEU A 341 11.76 26.51 -14.09
CA LEU A 341 12.12 25.46 -13.14
C LEU A 341 11.56 24.10 -13.62
N LEU A 342 10.27 24.06 -13.95
CA LEU A 342 9.59 22.85 -14.41
C LEU A 342 10.11 22.33 -15.76
N GLU A 343 10.57 23.21 -16.65
CA GLU A 343 11.24 22.84 -17.90
C GLU A 343 12.54 22.04 -17.66
N THR A 344 13.28 22.38 -16.59
CA THR A 344 14.55 21.72 -16.26
C THR A 344 14.40 20.51 -15.35
N PHE A 345 13.30 20.42 -14.62
CA PHE A 345 13.09 19.40 -13.59
C PHE A 345 12.73 18.04 -14.22
N GLN A 346 13.43 16.99 -13.81
CA GLN A 346 13.21 15.62 -14.27
C GLN A 346 12.94 14.70 -13.09
N TRP A 347 11.90 13.88 -13.21
CA TRP A 347 11.51 12.88 -12.23
C TRP A 347 11.22 11.55 -12.95
N PRO A 348 11.89 10.44 -12.59
CA PRO A 348 12.91 10.27 -11.56
C PRO A 348 14.22 11.05 -11.86
N PRO A 349 15.08 11.32 -10.86
CA PRO A 349 16.38 11.92 -11.10
C PRO A 349 17.26 11.07 -12.05
N ALA A 350 18.02 11.72 -12.94
CA ALA A 350 18.81 11.04 -13.97
C ALA A 350 19.82 10.01 -13.44
N HIS A 351 20.32 10.18 -12.20
CA HIS A 351 21.25 9.23 -11.58
C HIS A 351 20.57 7.91 -11.15
N MET A 352 19.24 7.88 -11.07
CA MET A 352 18.42 6.71 -10.72
C MET A 352 17.84 6.00 -11.95
N ASP A 353 18.00 6.55 -13.15
CA ASP A 353 17.45 5.98 -14.38
C ASP A 353 18.28 4.78 -14.85
N HIS A 354 18.10 3.65 -14.17
CA HIS A 354 18.79 2.40 -14.48
C HIS A 354 18.06 1.58 -15.57
N SER A 355 16.88 2.00 -16.05
CA SER A 355 16.05 1.17 -16.94
C SER A 355 15.32 1.90 -18.06
N GLY A 356 15.67 3.14 -18.42
CA GLY A 356 14.96 3.90 -19.44
C GLY A 356 13.52 4.18 -19.03
N GLN A 357 13.31 4.52 -17.76
CA GLN A 357 11.99 4.79 -17.21
C GLN A 357 11.39 6.03 -17.89
N LYS A 358 10.09 5.96 -18.19
CA LYS A 358 9.33 7.11 -18.66
C LYS A 358 9.29 8.16 -17.55
N SER A 359 9.25 9.44 -17.91
CA SER A 359 9.04 10.54 -16.96
C SER A 359 7.81 10.22 -16.07
N MET A 360 8.03 10.23 -14.75
CA MET A 360 7.00 9.98 -13.74
C MET A 360 6.40 11.30 -13.22
N LEU A 361 6.76 12.43 -13.84
CA LEU A 361 6.21 13.76 -13.55
C LEU A 361 4.90 14.00 -14.29
N GLN A 362 3.86 14.39 -13.57
CA GLN A 362 2.58 14.83 -14.10
C GLN A 362 2.30 16.27 -13.66
N LEU A 363 2.06 17.15 -14.63
CA LEU A 363 1.67 18.54 -14.37
C LEU A 363 0.16 18.69 -14.62
N ARG A 364 -0.57 19.20 -13.64
CA ARG A 364 -2.02 19.48 -13.76
C ARG A 364 -2.24 20.98 -13.72
N HIS A 365 -2.43 21.59 -14.90
CA HIS A 365 -2.64 23.04 -15.01
C HIS A 365 -4.12 23.40 -15.02
N ARG A 366 -4.51 24.36 -14.18
CA ARG A 366 -5.89 24.83 -14.10
C ARG A 366 -6.24 25.79 -15.25
N ILE A 367 -7.46 25.63 -15.79
CA ILE A 367 -8.00 26.46 -16.87
C ILE A 367 -8.73 27.70 -16.34
N SER A 368 -9.55 27.55 -15.29
CA SER A 368 -10.34 28.64 -14.71
C SER A 368 -9.44 29.74 -14.15
N ARG A 369 -9.63 30.98 -14.62
CA ARG A 369 -8.86 32.16 -14.16
C ARG A 369 -9.45 32.85 -12.94
N LYS A 370 -10.65 32.45 -12.52
CA LYS A 370 -11.30 32.99 -11.32
C LYS A 370 -10.52 32.50 -10.09
N THR A 371 -10.49 33.30 -9.02
CA THR A 371 -10.06 32.85 -7.70
C THR A 371 -10.87 31.60 -7.34
N ALA A 372 -10.17 30.53 -6.96
CA ALA A 372 -10.81 29.25 -6.68
C ALA A 372 -11.70 29.38 -5.45
N ASP A 373 -12.92 28.87 -5.53
CA ASP A 373 -13.77 28.73 -4.34
C ASP A 373 -13.24 27.59 -3.44
N GLU A 374 -13.59 27.62 -2.16
CA GLU A 374 -13.19 26.61 -1.18
C GLU A 374 -13.58 25.19 -1.65
N GLU A 375 -14.80 25.07 -2.19
CA GLU A 375 -15.32 23.83 -2.74
C GLU A 375 -14.60 23.40 -4.03
N GLU A 376 -14.46 24.31 -5.00
CA GLU A 376 -13.84 24.02 -6.30
C GLU A 376 -12.39 23.55 -6.13
N SER A 377 -11.64 24.23 -5.26
CA SER A 377 -10.24 23.89 -5.00
C SER A 377 -10.10 22.56 -4.26
N SER A 378 -10.97 22.30 -3.27
CA SER A 378 -10.97 21.03 -2.54
C SER A 378 -11.29 19.84 -3.46
N VAL A 379 -12.29 19.97 -4.32
CA VAL A 379 -12.65 18.91 -5.29
C VAL A 379 -11.51 18.64 -6.24
N ARG A 380 -10.94 19.70 -6.83
CA ARG A 380 -9.82 19.60 -7.79
C ARG A 380 -8.60 18.91 -7.17
N PHE A 381 -8.27 19.29 -5.93
CA PHE A 381 -7.15 18.70 -5.19
C PHE A 381 -7.37 17.21 -4.94
N LEU A 382 -8.58 16.80 -4.54
CA LEU A 382 -8.87 15.39 -4.28
C LEU A 382 -8.92 14.57 -5.58
N GLU A 383 -9.52 15.11 -6.65
CA GLU A 383 -9.53 14.52 -8.00
C GLU A 383 -8.14 14.40 -8.65
N SER A 384 -7.10 14.93 -8.00
CA SER A 384 -5.72 14.79 -8.46
C SER A 384 -5.24 13.33 -8.42
N PHE A 385 -5.75 12.52 -7.49
CA PHE A 385 -5.31 11.15 -7.21
C PHE A 385 -6.50 10.21 -6.99
N TRP A 386 -6.39 8.99 -7.54
CA TRP A 386 -7.33 7.90 -7.26
C TRP A 386 -6.58 6.57 -7.10
N PRO A 387 -6.72 5.85 -5.97
CA PRO A 387 -5.98 4.62 -5.74
C PRO A 387 -6.57 3.46 -6.55
N ARG A 388 -5.73 2.79 -7.35
CA ARG A 388 -6.14 1.57 -8.08
C ARG A 388 -6.51 0.41 -7.14
N LYS A 389 -5.80 0.30 -6.02
CA LYS A 389 -6.07 -0.66 -4.95
C LYS A 389 -6.06 0.09 -3.62
N PRO A 390 -7.22 0.46 -3.06
CA PRO A 390 -7.29 1.30 -1.86
C PRO A 390 -6.53 0.75 -0.65
N ALA A 391 -6.43 -0.59 -0.56
CA ALA A 391 -5.68 -1.26 0.51
C ALA A 391 -4.15 -1.10 0.45
N HIS A 392 -3.57 -0.72 -0.70
CA HIS A 392 -2.12 -0.73 -0.93
C HIS A 392 -1.56 0.50 -1.65
N HIS A 393 -2.42 1.32 -2.26
CA HIS A 393 -2.03 2.53 -2.98
C HIS A 393 -2.43 3.73 -2.12
N HIS A 394 -1.44 4.50 -1.69
CA HIS A 394 -1.59 5.64 -0.78
C HIS A 394 -1.23 6.94 -1.48
N VAL A 395 -1.51 8.09 -0.86
CA VAL A 395 -1.11 9.40 -1.39
C VAL A 395 -0.32 10.18 -0.36
N LEU A 396 0.86 10.65 -0.76
CA LEU A 396 1.72 11.53 0.02
C LEU A 396 1.47 12.97 -0.42
N VAL A 397 0.85 13.76 0.45
CA VAL A 397 0.63 15.18 0.24
C VAL A 397 1.81 15.94 0.85
N LEU A 398 2.48 16.75 0.03
CA LEU A 398 3.58 17.62 0.44
C LEU A 398 3.23 19.08 0.14
N SER A 399 3.34 19.91 1.18
CA SER A 399 3.28 21.36 1.07
C SER A 399 4.58 21.89 0.43
N PRO A 400 4.51 22.90 -0.44
CA PRO A 400 5.69 23.53 -1.04
C PRO A 400 6.67 24.09 -0.01
N ASP A 401 6.22 24.34 1.21
CA ASP A 401 7.02 24.90 2.30
C ASP A 401 7.93 23.87 3.01
N THR A 402 7.84 22.61 2.59
CA THR A 402 8.62 21.52 3.19
C THR A 402 9.95 21.27 2.49
N GLU A 403 10.93 20.78 3.26
CA GLU A 403 12.21 20.30 2.79
C GLU A 403 12.46 18.90 3.36
N LEU A 404 12.77 17.94 2.48
CA LEU A 404 12.93 16.54 2.86
C LEU A 404 14.39 16.18 3.16
N SER A 405 14.59 15.33 4.17
CA SER A 405 15.88 14.68 4.41
C SER A 405 16.18 13.60 3.35
N PRO A 406 17.46 13.24 3.12
CA PRO A 406 17.82 12.18 2.18
C PRO A 406 17.17 10.83 2.49
N GLU A 407 16.99 10.47 3.76
CA GLU A 407 16.43 9.19 4.22
C GLU A 407 14.90 9.23 4.42
N PHE A 408 14.23 10.32 4.02
CA PHE A 408 12.79 10.50 4.22
C PHE A 408 11.94 9.31 3.74
N PHE A 409 12.23 8.77 2.54
CA PHE A 409 11.46 7.66 1.98
C PHE A 409 11.69 6.33 2.70
N HIS A 410 12.85 6.16 3.32
CA HIS A 410 13.14 4.99 4.16
C HIS A 410 12.28 5.04 5.42
N TYR A 411 12.19 6.21 6.07
CA TYR A 411 11.32 6.44 7.21
C TYR A 411 9.84 6.24 6.86
N LEU A 412 9.40 6.80 5.72
CA LEU A 412 8.03 6.66 5.23
C LEU A 412 7.68 5.20 5.00
N LYS A 413 8.52 4.46 4.25
CA LYS A 413 8.30 3.04 3.93
C LYS A 413 8.25 2.20 5.20
N TYR A 414 9.21 2.41 6.11
CA TYR A 414 9.24 1.73 7.40
C TYR A 414 7.95 1.97 8.20
N SER A 415 7.57 3.24 8.39
CA SER A 415 6.41 3.63 9.20
C SER A 415 5.12 3.06 8.62
N LEU A 416 4.97 3.11 7.30
CA LEU A 416 3.82 2.55 6.61
C LEU A 416 3.71 1.03 6.79
N LEU A 417 4.82 0.31 6.60
CA LEU A 417 4.87 -1.13 6.80
C LEU A 417 4.56 -1.53 8.25
N GLN A 418 5.18 -0.83 9.21
CA GLN A 418 5.02 -1.11 10.63
C GLN A 418 3.59 -0.81 11.13
N TYR A 419 3.01 0.33 10.77
CA TYR A 419 1.73 0.77 11.34
C TYR A 419 0.48 0.31 10.58
N ARG A 420 0.63 -0.10 9.31
CA ARG A 420 -0.50 -0.56 8.50
C ARG A 420 -0.51 -2.07 8.26
N TYR A 421 0.66 -2.68 8.04
CA TYR A 421 0.79 -4.05 7.53
C TYR A 421 1.40 -5.05 8.49
N SER A 422 2.00 -4.59 9.60
CA SER A 422 2.51 -5.51 10.61
C SER A 422 1.38 -6.30 11.28
N ARG A 423 1.74 -7.46 11.81
CA ARG A 423 0.85 -8.31 12.61
C ARG A 423 0.29 -7.55 13.80
N GLY A 424 1.15 -6.82 14.52
CA GLY A 424 0.74 -6.03 15.68
C GLY A 424 -0.29 -4.94 15.34
N ALA A 425 -0.19 -4.35 14.15
CA ALA A 425 -1.16 -3.38 13.67
C ALA A 425 -2.51 -4.01 13.30
N MET A 426 -2.51 -5.26 12.81
CA MET A 426 -3.71 -5.97 12.35
C MET A 426 -4.49 -6.70 13.44
N GLU A 427 -3.84 -7.16 14.52
CA GLU A 427 -4.43 -8.05 15.55
C GLU A 427 -5.66 -7.46 16.28
N LEU A 428 -5.86 -6.13 16.24
CA LEU A 428 -6.99 -5.44 16.90
C LEU A 428 -7.73 -4.45 15.99
N GLY A 429 -7.42 -4.41 14.70
CA GLY A 429 -8.08 -3.50 13.75
C GLY A 429 -7.82 -2.00 13.98
N HIS A 430 -6.91 -1.61 14.89
CA HIS A 430 -6.53 -0.21 15.10
C HIS A 430 -5.95 0.44 13.82
N ASN A 431 -5.31 -0.37 12.97
CA ASN A 431 -4.86 0.10 11.66
C ASN A 431 -6.01 0.56 10.74
N MET A 432 -7.24 0.09 10.97
CA MET A 432 -8.42 0.48 10.20
C MET A 432 -8.92 1.89 10.53
N ARG A 433 -8.50 2.47 11.67
CA ARG A 433 -8.83 3.85 12.07
C ARG A 433 -7.73 4.86 11.77
N LEU A 434 -6.61 4.40 11.24
CA LEU A 434 -5.52 5.27 10.81
C LEU A 434 -5.94 6.03 9.55
N MET A 435 -6.12 7.34 9.66
CA MET A 435 -6.39 8.24 8.53
C MET A 435 -5.14 8.42 7.66
N GLY A 436 -4.00 8.59 8.32
CA GLY A 436 -2.73 8.86 7.68
C GLY A 436 -1.54 8.88 8.64
N LEU A 437 -0.37 9.09 8.06
CA LEU A 437 0.90 9.29 8.77
C LEU A 437 1.38 10.70 8.49
N SER A 438 1.47 11.54 9.52
CA SER A 438 2.13 12.84 9.40
C SER A 438 3.64 12.68 9.58
N PHE A 439 4.40 13.58 8.97
CA PHE A 439 5.86 13.64 9.12
C PHE A 439 6.32 14.94 9.79
N SER A 440 5.43 15.92 9.97
CA SER A 440 5.68 17.12 10.74
C SER A 440 4.95 17.07 12.08
N THR A 441 5.55 17.61 13.14
CA THR A 441 4.86 17.76 14.44
C THR A 441 4.35 19.21 14.58
N PRO A 442 3.03 19.42 14.63
CA PRO A 442 2.46 20.75 14.74
C PRO A 442 2.70 21.33 16.14
N THR A 443 2.91 22.64 16.21
CA THR A 443 3.09 23.39 17.47
C THR A 443 1.81 24.05 17.96
N THR A 444 0.84 24.22 17.08
CA THR A 444 -0.46 24.85 17.33
C THR A 444 -1.59 23.95 16.88
N GLN A 445 -2.79 24.16 17.43
CA GLN A 445 -4.01 23.53 16.93
C GLN A 445 -4.36 24.08 15.53
N LEU A 446 -5.27 23.39 14.82
CA LEU A 446 -5.72 23.79 13.47
C LEU A 446 -6.41 25.15 13.42
N ASP A 447 -6.91 25.64 14.55
CA ASP A 447 -7.51 26.97 14.70
C ASP A 447 -6.46 28.09 14.84
N LEU A 448 -5.17 27.74 15.01
CA LEU A 448 -4.04 28.62 15.31
C LEU A 448 -4.17 29.47 16.59
N LYS A 449 -5.20 29.26 17.41
CA LYS A 449 -5.45 30.07 18.60
C LYS A 449 -4.75 29.52 19.82
N GLN A 450 -4.65 28.20 19.91
CA GLN A 450 -4.09 27.51 21.06
C GLN A 450 -2.82 26.72 20.71
N PRO A 451 -1.79 26.76 21.56
CA PRO A 451 -0.63 25.88 21.39
C PRO A 451 -1.04 24.43 21.61
N LEU A 452 -0.47 23.53 20.81
CA LEU A 452 -0.60 22.10 21.01
C LEU A 452 0.47 21.67 22.02
N VAL A 453 0.04 21.10 23.15
CA VAL A 453 0.95 20.51 24.12
C VAL A 453 1.10 19.03 23.77
N PRO A 454 2.25 18.60 23.22
CA PRO A 454 2.44 17.19 22.91
C PRO A 454 2.41 16.35 24.20
N PRO A 455 1.92 15.10 24.13
CA PRO A 455 1.88 14.22 25.29
C PRO A 455 3.26 14.05 25.91
N LYS A 456 3.31 14.06 27.25
CA LYS A 456 4.57 13.78 27.96
C LYS A 456 4.99 12.34 27.68
N PRO A 457 6.29 12.09 27.45
CA PRO A 457 6.79 10.73 27.29
C PRO A 457 6.50 9.92 28.55
N THR A 458 6.03 8.68 28.37
CA THR A 458 5.78 7.74 29.46
C THR A 458 7.09 7.38 30.17
N GLU A 459 7.06 6.85 31.40
CA GLU A 459 8.29 6.39 32.10
C GLU A 459 9.12 5.37 31.28
N LYS A 460 8.46 4.64 30.37
CA LYS A 460 9.11 3.72 29.42
C LYS A 460 9.90 4.43 28.30
N ASP A 461 9.58 5.70 28.03
CA ASP A 461 10.11 6.54 26.95
C ASP A 461 11.00 7.68 27.48
N ALA A 462 11.46 7.59 28.73
CA ALA A 462 12.21 8.63 29.44
C ALA A 462 13.52 9.10 28.76
N THR A 463 13.98 8.41 27.72
CA THR A 463 15.12 8.81 26.89
C THR A 463 14.75 9.81 25.77
N MET A 464 13.47 9.97 25.42
CA MET A 464 13.03 10.99 24.47
C MET A 464 12.86 12.34 25.16
N SER A 465 13.90 13.16 25.14
CA SER A 465 13.91 14.50 25.75
C SER A 465 12.89 15.47 25.14
N ARG A 466 12.40 15.24 23.91
CA ARG A 466 11.49 16.14 23.17
C ARG A 466 10.17 15.48 22.72
N GLY A 467 9.55 14.70 23.61
CA GLY A 467 8.18 14.20 23.44
C GLY A 467 8.08 12.82 22.77
N ALA A 468 6.97 12.11 23.00
CA ALA A 468 6.71 10.80 22.41
C ALA A 468 5.87 10.92 21.12
N PRO A 469 5.91 9.93 20.20
CA PRO A 469 4.94 9.84 19.11
C PRO A 469 3.51 9.74 19.68
N PHE A 470 2.53 10.26 18.95
CA PHE A 470 1.15 10.33 19.42
C PHE A 470 0.14 10.25 18.26
N LEU A 471 -1.10 9.94 18.60
CA LEU A 471 -2.22 9.91 17.67
C LEU A 471 -3.06 11.16 17.86
N TRP A 472 -3.46 11.82 16.77
CA TRP A 472 -4.30 13.02 16.84
C TRP A 472 -5.42 12.95 15.82
N GLN A 473 -6.64 13.26 16.24
CA GLN A 473 -7.81 13.30 15.36
C GLN A 473 -7.75 14.43 14.32
N ALA A 474 -6.89 15.43 14.54
CA ALA A 474 -6.69 16.51 13.59
C ALA A 474 -5.54 16.18 12.60
N PRO A 475 -5.77 16.16 11.28
CA PRO A 475 -4.74 15.92 10.27
C PRO A 475 -3.89 17.18 9.98
N SER A 476 -2.69 17.00 9.42
CA SER A 476 -1.79 18.10 8.99
C SER A 476 -1.80 18.28 7.48
N SER A 477 -1.51 19.49 6.99
CA SER A 477 -1.32 19.78 5.57
C SER A 477 0.13 19.82 5.09
N ASP A 478 1.11 19.85 6.00
CA ASP A 478 2.51 20.11 5.62
C ASP A 478 3.14 18.91 4.91
N ALA A 479 3.17 17.76 5.58
CA ALA A 479 3.62 16.50 4.98
C ALA A 479 2.87 15.34 5.62
N VAL A 480 1.97 14.73 4.85
CA VAL A 480 1.09 13.66 5.34
C VAL A 480 0.87 12.61 4.27
N LEU A 481 0.97 11.34 4.66
CA LEU A 481 0.56 10.20 3.85
C LEU A 481 -0.86 9.79 4.24
N PHE A 482 -1.83 9.97 3.34
CA PHE A 482 -3.19 9.48 3.54
C PHE A 482 -3.34 8.03 3.10
N MET A 483 -4.10 7.26 3.87
CA MET A 483 -4.41 5.87 3.52
C MET A 483 -5.36 5.82 2.31
N GLY A 484 -5.17 4.88 1.39
CA GLY A 484 -5.92 4.84 0.13
C GLY A 484 -7.40 4.53 0.31
N ASP A 485 -7.74 3.63 1.23
CA ASP A 485 -9.13 3.35 1.64
C ASP A 485 -9.81 4.57 2.24
N LYS A 486 -9.09 5.36 3.04
CA LYS A 486 -9.60 6.59 3.64
C LYS A 486 -9.73 7.72 2.63
N TRP A 487 -8.85 7.76 1.63
CA TRP A 487 -8.96 8.69 0.52
C TRP A 487 -10.22 8.42 -0.31
N VAL A 488 -10.51 7.15 -0.63
CA VAL A 488 -11.75 6.77 -1.33
C VAL A 488 -13.00 7.15 -0.53
N GLU A 489 -12.98 6.92 0.78
CA GLU A 489 -14.07 7.31 1.66
C GLU A 489 -14.27 8.83 1.70
N LEU A 490 -13.19 9.60 1.75
CA LEU A 490 -13.22 11.07 1.71
C LEU A 490 -13.83 11.60 0.40
N HIS A 491 -13.49 10.99 -0.73
CA HIS A 491 -14.11 11.32 -2.02
C HIS A 491 -15.63 11.08 -2.00
N GLY A 492 -16.05 9.93 -1.48
CA GLY A 492 -17.47 9.60 -1.34
C GLY A 492 -18.19 10.58 -0.41
N TYR A 493 -17.58 10.90 0.74
CA TYR A 493 -18.09 11.87 1.69
C TYR A 493 -18.31 13.24 1.06
N ILE A 494 -17.31 13.79 0.36
CA ILE A 494 -17.42 15.12 -0.25
C ILE A 494 -18.44 15.13 -1.38
N SER A 495 -18.48 14.10 -2.23
CA SER A 495 -19.48 13.99 -3.28
C SER A 495 -20.91 14.06 -2.72
N GLN A 496 -21.18 13.32 -1.65
CA GLN A 496 -22.49 13.30 -1.00
C GLN A 496 -22.79 14.62 -0.27
N MET A 497 -21.80 15.19 0.41
CA MET A 497 -21.91 16.48 1.09
C MET A 497 -22.31 17.60 0.12
N MET A 498 -21.65 17.68 -1.04
CA MET A 498 -21.93 18.71 -2.04
C MET A 498 -23.32 18.53 -2.66
N GLU A 499 -23.77 17.30 -2.89
CA GLU A 499 -25.14 17.04 -3.34
C GLU A 499 -26.17 17.53 -2.31
N ARG A 500 -25.90 17.32 -1.02
CA ARG A 500 -26.79 17.76 0.07
C ARG A 500 -26.79 19.26 0.26
N GLN A 501 -25.64 19.92 0.17
CA GLN A 501 -25.56 21.39 0.26
C GLN A 501 -26.39 22.09 -0.83
N ARG A 502 -26.52 21.48 -2.02
CA ARG A 502 -27.38 22.02 -3.09
C ARG A 502 -28.88 21.90 -2.81
N VAL A 503 -29.27 20.96 -1.94
CA VAL A 503 -30.68 20.68 -1.60
C VAL A 503 -31.10 21.34 -0.28
N LEU A 504 -30.15 21.61 0.61
CA LEU A 504 -30.40 22.25 1.90
C LEU A 504 -30.61 23.75 1.73
N ASP A 505 -31.81 24.24 2.09
CA ASP A 505 -32.13 25.67 2.08
C ASP A 505 -31.37 26.47 3.16
N THR A 506 -30.84 25.80 4.19
CA THR A 506 -30.11 26.44 5.29
C THR A 506 -28.88 25.60 5.64
N THR A 507 -27.71 26.25 5.72
CA THR A 507 -26.47 25.62 6.16
C THR A 507 -26.61 25.16 7.62
N PRO A 508 -26.52 23.85 7.90
CA PRO A 508 -26.57 23.33 9.26
C PRO A 508 -25.52 24.00 10.16
N ALA A 509 -25.83 24.18 11.44
CA ALA A 509 -24.93 24.83 12.40
C ALA A 509 -23.53 24.19 12.45
N PHE A 510 -23.47 22.87 12.23
CA PHE A 510 -22.24 22.10 12.07
C PHE A 510 -21.34 22.61 10.93
N MET A 511 -21.91 23.02 9.78
CA MET A 511 -21.17 23.56 8.64
C MET A 511 -20.95 25.07 8.72
N ALA A 512 -21.72 25.77 9.57
CA ALA A 512 -21.64 27.22 9.68
C ALA A 512 -20.36 27.71 10.40
N VAL A 513 -19.72 26.86 11.21
CA VAL A 513 -18.52 27.24 11.98
C VAL A 513 -17.30 26.47 11.51
N LYS A 514 -16.49 27.14 10.70
CA LYS A 514 -15.19 26.64 10.25
C LYS A 514 -14.23 26.44 11.44
N GLN A 515 -13.64 25.25 11.55
CA GLN A 515 -12.71 24.91 12.63
C GLN A 515 -11.26 25.12 12.20
N VAL A 516 -10.96 24.88 10.93
CA VAL A 516 -9.63 25.04 10.36
C VAL A 516 -9.37 26.50 9.97
N SER A 517 -8.23 27.05 10.39
CA SER A 517 -7.81 28.39 10.02
C SER A 517 -7.62 28.55 8.50
N LYS A 518 -7.90 29.74 7.97
CA LYS A 518 -7.67 30.10 6.55
C LYS A 518 -6.19 30.10 6.13
N LYS A 519 -5.26 29.86 7.07
CA LYS A 519 -3.86 29.60 6.73
C LYS A 519 -3.67 28.23 6.05
N TYR A 520 -4.56 27.27 6.34
CA TYR A 520 -4.48 25.92 5.80
C TYR A 520 -5.43 25.73 4.61
N PRO A 521 -5.13 24.79 3.69
CA PRO A 521 -5.98 24.51 2.54
C PRO A 521 -7.43 24.15 2.93
N ALA A 522 -8.38 24.55 2.10
CA ALA A 522 -9.82 24.32 2.32
C ALA A 522 -10.17 22.83 2.54
N TRP A 523 -9.50 21.94 1.79
CA TRP A 523 -9.77 20.50 1.83
C TRP A 523 -9.52 19.89 3.22
N LEU A 524 -8.65 20.48 4.04
CA LEU A 524 -8.30 19.97 5.35
C LEU A 524 -9.50 19.97 6.32
N GLU A 525 -10.43 20.90 6.13
CA GLU A 525 -11.68 20.95 6.91
C GLU A 525 -12.52 19.69 6.67
N TYR A 526 -12.69 19.25 5.42
CA TYR A 526 -13.43 18.02 5.11
C TYR A 526 -12.76 16.77 5.70
N VAL A 527 -11.42 16.71 5.67
CA VAL A 527 -10.66 15.62 6.29
C VAL A 527 -10.86 15.59 7.80
N LEU A 528 -10.79 16.76 8.46
CA LEU A 528 -11.05 16.89 9.89
C LEU A 528 -12.48 16.45 10.25
N GLN A 529 -13.47 16.85 9.47
CA GLN A 529 -14.86 16.45 9.66
C GLN A 529 -15.02 14.94 9.56
N LEU A 530 -14.49 14.31 8.51
CA LEU A 530 -14.54 12.85 8.36
C LEU A 530 -13.83 12.14 9.50
N ALA A 531 -12.66 12.63 9.91
CA ALA A 531 -11.91 12.08 11.04
C ALA A 531 -12.70 12.15 12.36
N ARG A 532 -13.48 13.22 12.56
CA ARG A 532 -14.38 13.35 13.71
C ARG A 532 -15.56 12.39 13.65
N ILE A 533 -16.21 12.28 12.49
CA ILE A 533 -17.38 11.40 12.27
C ILE A 533 -17.00 9.93 12.46
N ARG A 534 -15.82 9.52 11.99
CA ARG A 534 -15.38 8.12 12.03
C ARG A 534 -14.47 7.77 13.22
N GLY A 535 -14.04 8.77 13.98
CA GLY A 535 -13.03 8.57 15.03
C GLY A 535 -11.67 8.18 14.44
N TYR A 536 -11.34 8.65 13.24
CA TYR A 536 -10.02 8.43 12.65
C TYR A 536 -8.98 9.34 13.27
N TYR A 537 -7.74 8.88 13.25
CA TYR A 537 -6.60 9.63 13.75
C TYR A 537 -5.43 9.55 12.78
N THR A 538 -4.59 10.58 12.84
CA THR A 538 -3.31 10.66 12.13
C THR A 538 -2.20 10.38 13.12
N LEU A 539 -1.21 9.57 12.72
CA LEU A 539 -0.02 9.33 13.52
C LEU A 539 0.96 10.50 13.37
N TYR A 540 1.44 11.03 14.49
CA TYR A 540 2.47 12.06 14.54
C TYR A 540 3.76 11.52 15.15
N PRO A 541 4.92 11.82 14.53
CA PRO A 541 6.21 11.47 15.08
C PRO A 541 6.51 12.30 16.34
N SER A 542 7.54 11.87 17.06
CA SER A 542 8.16 12.73 18.08
C SER A 542 8.70 14.00 17.42
N ARG A 543 8.83 15.09 18.18
CA ARG A 543 9.38 16.35 17.64
C ARG A 543 10.83 16.19 17.18
N GLU A 544 11.61 15.41 17.92
CA GLU A 544 13.00 15.10 17.55
C GLU A 544 13.06 14.35 16.22
N THR A 545 12.22 13.33 16.05
CA THR A 545 12.12 12.60 14.78
C THR A 545 11.64 13.52 13.66
N ALA A 546 10.61 14.34 13.88
CA ALA A 546 10.09 15.29 12.89
C ALA A 546 11.18 16.24 12.38
N ASP A 547 11.90 16.88 13.31
CA ASP A 547 12.97 17.83 13.00
C ASP A 547 14.13 17.18 12.21
N THR A 548 14.32 15.86 12.33
CA THR A 548 15.34 15.12 11.55
C THR A 548 14.88 14.71 10.16
N ILE A 549 13.60 14.38 9.98
CA ILE A 549 13.08 13.83 8.72
C ILE A 549 12.61 14.93 7.76
N ILE A 550 12.10 16.05 8.30
CA ILE A 550 11.52 17.13 7.51
C ILE A 550 11.74 18.50 8.14
N GLY A 551 11.99 19.50 7.29
CA GLY A 551 12.07 20.90 7.65
C GLY A 551 10.83 21.61 7.14
N VAL A 552 10.05 22.21 8.04
CA VAL A 552 8.90 23.04 7.67
C VAL A 552 9.31 24.50 7.81
N HIS A 553 9.32 25.21 6.68
CA HIS A 553 9.79 26.59 6.62
C HIS A 553 8.61 27.56 6.53
N ASN A 554 8.62 28.62 7.32
CA ASN A 554 7.57 29.66 7.29
C ASN A 554 8.04 30.97 6.63
N ASP A 555 9.24 30.98 6.04
CA ASP A 555 9.91 32.15 5.47
C ASP A 555 9.22 32.69 4.21
N LEU A 556 8.68 31.79 3.39
CA LEU A 556 8.03 32.08 2.11
C LEU A 556 6.60 31.54 2.05
N HIS A 557 5.96 31.39 3.21
CA HIS A 557 4.62 30.82 3.29
C HIS A 557 3.59 31.73 2.62
N GLU A 558 2.85 31.18 1.65
CA GLU A 558 1.75 31.85 0.95
C GLU A 558 0.43 31.20 1.39
N ALA A 559 -0.61 32.00 1.66
CA ALA A 559 -1.90 31.41 1.98
C ALA A 559 -2.46 30.68 0.76
N PRO A 560 -3.27 29.64 0.97
CA PRO A 560 -3.97 28.95 -0.10
C PRO A 560 -4.75 29.92 -0.99
N GLU A 561 -4.84 29.59 -2.29
CA GLU A 561 -5.42 30.49 -3.30
C GLU A 561 -6.86 30.91 -2.93
N GLU A 562 -7.63 30.01 -2.34
CA GLU A 562 -9.01 30.22 -1.92
C GLU A 562 -9.15 31.36 -0.89
N TYR A 563 -8.06 31.70 -0.20
CA TYR A 563 -7.99 32.76 0.82
C TYR A 563 -7.07 33.92 0.42
N SER A 564 -6.63 33.96 -0.84
CA SER A 564 -5.74 35.03 -1.33
C SER A 564 -6.34 36.44 -1.21
N GLU A 565 -7.67 36.57 -1.31
CA GLU A 565 -8.37 37.86 -1.18
C GLU A 565 -8.52 38.33 0.28
N ASP A 566 -8.45 37.41 1.24
CA ASP A 566 -8.56 37.69 2.67
C ASP A 566 -7.22 38.09 3.31
N GLN A 567 -6.11 38.05 2.55
CA GLN A 567 -4.82 38.47 3.06
C GLN A 567 -4.77 39.99 3.26
N PRO A 568 -4.27 40.48 4.42
CA PRO A 568 -3.97 41.88 4.57
C PRO A 568 -2.94 42.27 3.50
N LYS A 569 -3.27 43.29 2.70
CA LYS A 569 -2.35 43.86 1.71
C LYS A 569 -1.06 44.26 2.41
N GLU A 570 0.10 43.94 1.81
CA GLU A 570 1.43 44.26 2.33
C GLU A 570 1.49 45.69 2.89
N GLY A 571 1.65 45.79 4.21
CA GLY A 571 1.63 47.05 4.96
C GLY A 571 1.31 46.89 6.45
N GLU A 572 0.63 45.81 6.85
CA GLU A 572 0.29 45.52 8.26
C GLU A 572 0.80 44.13 8.70
N ALA A 573 1.99 43.74 8.27
CA ALA A 573 2.68 42.61 8.89
C ALA A 573 3.20 43.04 10.26
N GLY A 574 2.41 42.75 11.30
CA GLY A 574 2.89 42.69 12.68
C GLY A 574 4.08 41.74 12.80
N GLU A 575 4.88 41.96 13.84
CA GLU A 575 6.20 41.36 14.07
C GLU A 575 6.32 39.90 13.60
N PRO A 576 7.43 39.54 12.93
CA PRO A 576 7.70 38.15 12.59
C PRO A 576 7.69 37.34 13.88
N ILE A 577 6.79 36.36 13.97
CA ILE A 577 6.83 35.36 15.03
C ILE A 577 8.20 34.69 14.88
N THR A 578 9.10 34.98 15.82
CA THR A 578 10.41 34.35 15.99
C THR A 578 10.18 32.89 16.41
N GLY A 579 9.72 32.07 15.47
CA GLY A 579 10.05 30.65 15.46
C GLY A 579 11.31 30.56 14.61
N ASP A 580 12.43 30.17 15.23
CA ASP A 580 13.66 29.90 14.48
C ASP A 580 13.31 29.07 13.24
N PRO A 581 13.76 29.46 12.03
CA PRO A 581 13.66 28.56 10.90
C PRO A 581 14.29 27.26 11.35
N ALA A 582 13.56 26.15 11.31
CA ALA A 582 14.13 24.84 11.47
C ALA A 582 15.05 24.64 10.26
N VAL A 583 16.27 25.17 10.36
CA VAL A 583 17.35 24.89 9.45
C VAL A 583 17.61 23.41 9.63
N LEU A 584 17.08 22.61 8.70
CA LEU A 584 17.65 21.30 8.49
C LEU A 584 19.13 21.55 8.18
N ASP A 585 19.99 21.25 9.14
CA ASP A 585 21.40 21.02 8.88
C ASP A 585 21.54 19.52 8.69
N PRO A 586 21.28 18.99 7.47
CA PRO A 586 21.39 17.57 7.22
C PRO A 586 22.87 17.21 7.35
N GLY A 587 23.26 16.76 8.54
CA GLY A 587 24.46 15.96 8.69
C GLY A 587 24.40 14.82 7.66
N PRO A 588 25.54 14.42 7.08
CA PRO A 588 25.56 13.34 6.11
C PRO A 588 25.14 12.07 6.84
N TYR A 589 23.93 11.58 6.56
CA TYR A 589 23.29 10.40 7.15
C TYR A 589 22.83 10.57 8.60
N VAL A 590 21.56 10.94 8.78
CA VAL A 590 20.84 10.64 10.03
C VAL A 590 20.29 9.22 9.90
N ASP A 591 20.84 8.29 10.67
CA ASP A 591 20.33 6.91 10.71
C ASP A 591 18.92 6.92 11.30
N ILE A 592 17.95 6.45 10.52
CA ILE A 592 16.55 6.28 10.97
C ILE A 592 16.49 5.45 12.26
N LEU A 593 17.38 4.46 12.41
CA LEU A 593 17.43 3.66 13.62
C LEU A 593 17.81 4.48 14.86
N ALA A 594 18.65 5.50 14.69
CA ALA A 594 19.02 6.41 15.77
C ALA A 594 17.87 7.34 16.19
N THR A 595 16.87 7.53 15.31
CA THR A 595 15.65 8.27 15.65
C THR A 595 14.60 7.42 16.39
N LEU A 596 14.86 6.12 16.56
CA LEU A 596 13.93 5.21 17.24
C LEU A 596 14.06 5.29 18.76
N PRO A 597 12.96 5.15 19.50
CA PRO A 597 13.03 4.94 20.94
C PRO A 597 13.89 3.70 21.25
N ARG A 598 15.07 3.93 21.85
CA ARG A 598 16.02 2.90 22.29
C ARG A 598 16.56 1.98 21.18
N GLU A 599 16.59 2.43 19.93
CA GLU A 599 16.88 1.55 18.77
C GLU A 599 15.96 0.29 18.73
N GLY A 600 14.83 0.36 19.44
CA GLY A 600 13.90 -0.73 19.68
C GLY A 600 12.72 -0.71 18.71
N PRO A 601 11.80 -1.69 18.82
CA PRO A 601 10.59 -1.70 18.00
C PRO A 601 9.72 -0.48 18.33
N TRP A 602 9.09 0.10 17.31
CA TRP A 602 8.15 1.20 17.52
C TRP A 602 6.99 0.77 18.43
N PRO A 603 6.50 1.67 19.28
CA PRO A 603 5.32 1.40 20.09
C PRO A 603 4.14 1.04 19.20
N SER A 604 3.32 0.09 19.65
CA SER A 604 2.07 -0.27 18.98
C SER A 604 1.13 0.93 18.98
N LEU A 605 0.26 1.05 17.97
CA LEU A 605 -0.76 2.13 17.90
C LEU A 605 -1.64 2.19 19.16
N ARG A 606 -1.81 1.06 19.84
CA ARG A 606 -2.60 0.97 21.08
C ARG A 606 -1.90 1.62 22.28
N ASP A 607 -0.58 1.56 22.31
CA ASP A 607 0.20 2.08 23.44
C ASP A 607 0.45 3.59 23.31
N LEU A 608 0.13 4.17 22.15
CA LEU A 608 0.32 5.58 21.88
C LEU A 608 -0.78 6.44 22.52
N PRO A 609 -0.43 7.62 23.08
CA PRO A 609 -1.41 8.57 23.57
C PRO A 609 -2.26 9.11 22.42
N VAL A 610 -3.57 9.22 22.65
CA VAL A 610 -4.55 9.72 21.67
C VAL A 610 -5.03 11.09 22.09
N LEU A 611 -5.05 12.02 21.13
CA LEU A 611 -5.55 13.37 21.28
C LEU A 611 -6.83 13.55 20.47
N THR A 612 -7.83 14.20 21.08
CA THR A 612 -9.03 14.68 20.38
C THR A 612 -8.67 15.79 19.39
N TRP A 613 -9.60 16.18 18.52
CA TRP A 613 -9.35 17.27 17.57
C TRP A 613 -8.94 18.61 18.22
N LYS A 614 -9.29 18.83 19.50
CA LYS A 614 -8.87 19.99 20.31
C LYS A 614 -7.51 19.81 21.01
N GLY A 615 -6.85 18.67 20.85
CA GLY A 615 -5.57 18.37 21.51
C GLY A 615 -5.72 17.89 22.96
N GLU A 616 -6.91 17.50 23.41
CA GLU A 616 -7.13 16.92 24.74
C GLU A 616 -6.77 15.43 24.72
N ALA A 617 -5.98 14.95 25.68
CA ALA A 617 -5.63 13.54 25.80
C ALA A 617 -6.81 12.71 26.33
N VAL A 618 -7.15 11.64 25.60
CA VAL A 618 -8.27 10.73 25.91
C VAL A 618 -7.85 9.28 25.70
N ALA A 619 -8.60 8.33 26.28
CA ALA A 619 -8.43 6.91 25.97
C ALA A 619 -8.96 6.59 24.56
N HIS A 620 -8.46 5.52 23.93
CA HIS A 620 -8.93 5.08 22.62
C HIS A 620 -10.43 4.81 22.62
N GLU A 621 -10.94 4.12 23.65
CA GLU A 621 -12.36 3.77 23.77
C GLU A 621 -13.25 5.02 23.91
N GLU A 622 -12.78 6.03 24.64
CA GLU A 622 -13.51 7.30 24.79
C GLU A 622 -13.59 8.07 23.46
N LEU A 623 -12.53 8.05 22.65
CA LEU A 623 -12.57 8.66 21.32
C LEU A 623 -13.60 7.96 20.43
N GLU A 624 -13.70 6.64 20.52
CA GLU A 624 -14.67 5.84 19.77
C GLU A 624 -16.11 6.17 20.17
N GLU A 625 -16.40 6.26 21.47
CA GLU A 625 -17.72 6.64 21.98
C GLU A 625 -18.12 8.03 21.49
N ARG A 626 -17.21 9.01 21.60
CA ARG A 626 -17.43 10.38 21.09
C ARG A 626 -17.67 10.40 19.57
N ALA A 627 -16.94 9.59 18.81
CA ALA A 627 -17.14 9.49 17.37
C ALA A 627 -18.50 8.88 16.99
N VAL A 628 -18.95 7.86 17.72
CA VAL A 628 -20.28 7.26 17.51
C VAL A 628 -21.40 8.25 17.83
N GLU A 629 -21.29 8.99 18.93
CA GLU A 629 -22.24 10.05 19.27
C GLU A 629 -22.27 11.14 18.20
N PHE A 630 -21.10 11.64 17.82
CA PHE A 630 -20.96 12.66 16.79
C PHE A 630 -21.47 12.19 15.41
N SER A 631 -21.26 10.93 15.06
CA SER A 631 -21.79 10.32 13.83
C SER A 631 -23.33 10.31 13.83
N LYS A 632 -23.97 10.03 14.97
CA LYS A 632 -25.44 10.06 15.09
C LYS A 632 -25.98 11.48 14.91
N GLU A 633 -25.34 12.48 15.52
CA GLU A 633 -25.69 13.89 15.34
C GLU A 633 -25.58 14.31 13.87
N PHE A 634 -24.47 13.96 13.23
CA PHE A 634 -24.25 14.26 11.81
C PHE A 634 -25.32 13.62 10.92
N ARG A 635 -25.64 12.34 11.14
CA ARG A 635 -26.64 11.61 10.35
C ARG A 635 -28.05 12.16 10.52
N ARG A 636 -28.38 12.69 11.70
CA ARG A 636 -29.65 13.38 11.95
C ARG A 636 -29.70 14.74 11.25
N ASP A 637 -28.69 15.57 11.45
CA ASP A 637 -28.74 16.99 11.08
C ASP A 637 -28.38 17.23 9.61
N VAL A 638 -27.41 16.49 9.07
CA VAL A 638 -26.93 16.61 7.67
C VAL A 638 -27.42 15.44 6.81
N GLY A 639 -27.36 14.23 7.35
CA GLY A 639 -27.75 13.00 6.66
C GLY A 639 -29.26 12.82 6.47
N GLN A 640 -30.09 13.58 7.21
CA GLN A 640 -31.57 13.47 7.25
C GLN A 640 -32.07 12.03 7.47
N CYS A 641 -31.36 11.27 8.32
CA CYS A 641 -31.71 9.91 8.68
C CYS A 641 -32.80 9.86 9.76
N ASN A 642 -33.73 8.90 9.62
CA ASN A 642 -34.74 8.61 10.65
C ASN A 642 -34.10 7.93 11.88
N GLU A 643 -34.78 8.01 13.03
CA GLU A 643 -34.30 7.42 14.31
C GLU A 643 -33.94 5.93 14.21
N GLU A 644 -34.69 5.14 13.41
CA GLU A 644 -34.37 3.71 13.19
C GLU A 644 -33.03 3.52 12.48
N ALA A 645 -32.70 4.40 11.52
CA ALA A 645 -31.47 4.35 10.75
C ALA A 645 -30.24 4.83 11.54
N LEU A 646 -30.42 5.57 12.64
CA LEU A 646 -29.33 6.09 13.48
C LEU A 646 -28.60 4.99 14.28
N SER A 647 -29.28 3.87 14.58
CA SER A 647 -28.74 2.81 15.45
C SER A 647 -28.10 1.64 14.70
N THR A 648 -28.48 1.42 13.43
CA THR A 648 -28.06 0.25 12.65
C THR A 648 -27.40 0.69 11.35
N PHE A 649 -26.07 0.75 11.32
CA PHE A 649 -25.33 1.07 10.10
C PHE A 649 -24.00 0.33 10.06
N SER A 650 -23.62 -0.11 8.86
CA SER A 650 -22.29 -0.63 8.56
C SER A 650 -21.52 0.47 7.84
N THR A 651 -20.22 0.59 8.13
CA THR A 651 -19.33 1.51 7.43
C THR A 651 -19.31 1.17 5.94
N ASP A 652 -19.67 2.14 5.09
CA ASP A 652 -19.60 2.03 3.63
C ASP A 652 -18.27 2.60 3.12
N GLU A 653 -17.71 2.01 2.06
CA GLU A 653 -16.44 2.43 1.46
C GLU A 653 -16.48 3.86 0.90
N TYR A 654 -17.66 4.33 0.50
CA TYR A 654 -17.87 5.67 -0.07
C TYR A 654 -18.65 6.58 0.88
N ALA A 655 -18.66 6.27 2.19
CA ALA A 655 -19.35 7.03 3.22
C ALA A 655 -20.87 7.21 2.99
N ARG A 656 -21.50 6.36 2.17
CA ARG A 656 -22.94 6.46 1.87
C ARG A 656 -23.81 6.21 3.08
N ASP A 657 -23.32 5.46 4.06
CA ASP A 657 -24.03 5.17 5.30
C ASP A 657 -24.30 6.44 6.14
N LEU A 658 -23.55 7.52 5.92
CA LEU A 658 -23.76 8.80 6.60
C LEU A 658 -24.97 9.59 6.08
N PHE A 659 -25.54 9.21 4.93
CA PHE A 659 -26.61 9.95 4.27
C PHE A 659 -27.81 9.04 3.98
N CYS A 660 -29.03 9.51 4.29
CA CYS A 660 -30.26 8.78 4.02
C CYS A 660 -31.07 9.45 2.90
N ASP A 661 -31.67 8.66 2.02
CA ASP A 661 -32.52 9.17 0.95
C ASP A 661 -33.86 9.66 1.49
N ALA A 662 -34.15 10.96 1.33
CA ALA A 662 -35.46 11.53 1.67
C ALA A 662 -36.63 10.85 0.91
N LYS A 663 -36.37 10.31 -0.29
CA LYS A 663 -37.37 9.61 -1.11
C LYS A 663 -37.65 8.17 -0.66
N ALA A 664 -36.74 7.53 0.06
CA ALA A 664 -36.97 6.20 0.64
C ALA A 664 -37.86 6.31 1.90
N ASN A 665 -37.69 7.37 2.68
CA ASN A 665 -38.43 7.60 3.92
C ASN A 665 -39.89 8.04 3.69
N ALA A 666 -40.19 8.76 2.61
CA ALA A 666 -41.58 9.11 2.27
C ALA A 666 -42.47 7.89 1.93
N LYS A 667 -41.88 6.74 1.57
CA LYS A 667 -42.61 5.47 1.33
C LYS A 667 -42.83 4.65 2.61
N ALA A 668 -42.10 4.92 3.69
CA ALA A 668 -42.30 4.26 4.97
C ALA A 668 -43.45 4.90 5.76
N ASP A 669 -43.60 6.22 5.70
CA ASP A 669 -44.63 6.99 6.42
C ASP A 669 -46.00 7.02 5.73
N THR A 670 -46.13 6.50 4.50
CA THR A 670 -47.41 6.38 3.78
C THR A 670 -48.01 4.97 3.87
N LYS A 671 -48.06 4.40 5.08
CA LYS A 671 -48.99 3.31 5.40
C LYS A 671 -50.26 3.94 5.97
N PRO A 672 -51.35 4.10 5.19
CA PRO A 672 -52.56 4.73 5.70
C PRO A 672 -53.21 3.82 6.76
N ASP A 673 -53.50 4.41 7.91
CA ASP A 673 -54.37 3.85 8.94
C ASP A 673 -55.68 3.36 8.31
N ALA A 674 -55.89 2.04 8.35
CA ALA A 674 -57.17 1.45 8.02
C ALA A 674 -58.17 1.83 9.12
N LYS A 675 -59.01 2.83 8.81
CA LYS A 675 -60.20 3.17 9.59
C LYS A 675 -61.01 1.93 9.95
N VAL A 676 -61.26 1.81 11.24
CA VAL A 676 -62.24 0.94 11.88
C VAL A 676 -63.62 1.57 11.77
N ASP A 677 -64.65 0.73 11.73
CA ASP A 677 -66.11 0.97 11.78
C ASP A 677 -66.84 1.30 10.46
N ALA A 678 -67.59 0.34 9.91
CA ALA A 678 -68.95 -0.07 10.32
C ALA A 678 -69.44 -1.27 9.49
#